data_AF-A0A352R863-F1
#
_entry.id   AF-A0A352R863-F1
#
_cell.length_a   1.000
_cell.length_b   1.000
_cell.length_c   1.000
_cell.angle_alpha   90.00
_cell.angle_beta   90.00
_cell.angle_gamma   90.00
#
_symmetry.space_group_name_H-M   'P 1'
#
loop_
_entity.id
_entity.type
_entity.pdbx_description
1 polymer ?
#
loop_
_entity_poly.entity_id
_entity_poly.type
_entity_poly.pdbx_seq_one_letter_code
_entity_poly.pdbx_strand_id
1 'polypeptide(L)'
;MKYFWLFLCFIITNSFVAQTKIKGQIIDFDSKVPIAFATITYNNTKFNADWEGKFSVVVKDFKLPIKVNFKGYYEKITYPEPKVVNITIKLVNDLNEKKSEIYTENGVNNIIKKVIENRKSNDPEKGLSSFQYKNYEYLQVTANPDSISSKIDTIYKNRFLRKPLMKLDSTNYKFKKFSEKQHLYQTEKVNLIQHNQFQNKETVLATRMAGFEQPVYEYLGLKLISYSVYENPFEILEIPVQNPISNFGRKLYNYKLIDTVKIDGRSAYRIYFEPKKLNTNRLRGLLYIDTQNYAIAKAYFRIYGVVNINATYTFDYRKDTDIWFPKNRKFKVSKGNNQDDIKILGGTIKFSSDLDLTESKNATDQAYISIESTPFDIEINKPISISKPRVKIEVPQSSLKQENDYWNAFKKDTLDKRKLRTYTSIDSLSLSEKIEHKVFLGRKIINGYFPVSIFDIDLRSIVKYNNFEGFRLGVGAVTNSKLSEKYKVAFYGAYGFKDDEFKYGITPSYLAHSNSETWVSASYSDDISEIAQTNFITDSRRFKIYDPRPINISTFYNNRMSSVYVESKFLPKTSSYFGVSHNQIQPLFDYTFVNDGKSYTDYTISAVQLAFQWNPFSNYMQTPMGKIEYEKRHPKFSLQLTQTLPGVLENDFTFSKIDFKTFYELPYLSGQKSSILLQTGIAFGDVPITHLYSIVPNNLNRDAILQRVTFAGKNSFETMYFNEFFSNQYASLQLKHTFNKIRLGYKINPEFTVVTRMAFGSNKDDNQHLGISYNTMEDGFFESGIECNKIYKGIGLVAFYRYGPYQLANFDDNIAIKVSYYLDLGL
;
A
#
# COMPACT_ATOMS: atom_id res chain seq x y z
N MET A 1 34.95 -27.59 -70.69
CA MET A 1 34.33 -28.64 -69.83
C MET A 1 34.64 -28.51 -68.33
N LYS A 2 35.77 -27.94 -67.88
CA LYS A 2 36.11 -27.84 -66.43
C LYS A 2 35.19 -26.93 -65.58
N TYR A 3 34.54 -25.91 -66.18
CA TYR A 3 33.65 -24.98 -65.45
C TYR A 3 32.17 -25.40 -65.43
N PHE A 4 31.77 -26.35 -66.29
CA PHE A 4 30.39 -26.83 -66.36
C PHE A 4 30.01 -27.64 -65.10
N TRP A 5 30.93 -28.48 -64.62
CA TRP A 5 30.74 -29.27 -63.40
C TRP A 5 30.71 -28.40 -62.13
N LEU A 6 31.45 -27.29 -62.11
CA LEU A 6 31.47 -26.35 -60.99
C LEU A 6 30.17 -25.53 -60.89
N PHE A 7 29.59 -25.16 -62.02
CA PHE A 7 28.27 -24.53 -62.10
C PHE A 7 27.14 -25.51 -61.73
N LEU A 8 27.26 -26.79 -62.14
CA LEU A 8 26.31 -27.85 -61.76
C LEU A 8 26.34 -28.13 -60.25
N CYS A 9 27.53 -28.14 -59.63
CA CYS A 9 27.65 -28.25 -58.17
C CYS A 9 27.04 -27.05 -57.42
N PHE A 10 27.07 -25.84 -57.99
CA PHE A 10 26.45 -24.65 -57.38
C PHE A 10 24.91 -24.63 -57.50
N ILE A 11 24.35 -25.30 -58.51
CA ILE A 11 22.90 -25.45 -58.68
C ILE A 11 22.35 -26.59 -57.80
N ILE A 12 23.12 -27.66 -57.59
CA ILE A 12 22.71 -28.81 -56.77
C ILE A 12 22.74 -28.47 -55.26
N THR A 13 23.61 -27.55 -54.80
CA THR A 13 23.64 -27.13 -53.39
C THR A 13 22.46 -26.23 -52.98
N ASN A 14 21.73 -25.64 -53.92
CA ASN A 14 20.53 -24.85 -53.64
C ASN A 14 19.25 -25.69 -53.43
N SER A 15 19.34 -27.02 -53.56
CA SER A 15 18.21 -27.95 -53.35
C SER A 15 18.16 -28.54 -51.93
N PHE A 16 18.89 -27.97 -50.96
CA PHE A 16 18.71 -28.33 -49.56
C PHE A 16 17.30 -27.95 -49.11
N VAL A 17 16.47 -28.98 -48.93
CA VAL A 17 15.11 -28.91 -48.40
C VAL A 17 15.08 -27.98 -47.19
N ALA A 18 14.43 -26.83 -47.35
CA ALA A 18 14.16 -25.90 -46.27
C ALA A 18 13.21 -26.56 -45.26
N GLN A 19 13.77 -27.23 -44.26
CA GLN A 19 13.03 -27.70 -43.10
C GLN A 19 12.48 -26.46 -42.38
N THR A 20 11.18 -26.20 -42.54
CA THR A 20 10.54 -25.03 -41.92
C THR A 20 10.26 -25.36 -40.47
N LYS A 21 11.03 -24.77 -39.56
CA LYS A 21 10.84 -24.93 -38.12
C LYS A 21 9.78 -23.95 -37.63
N ILE A 22 8.61 -24.46 -37.29
CA ILE A 22 7.53 -23.68 -36.68
C ILE A 22 7.70 -23.69 -35.17
N LYS A 23 7.56 -22.52 -34.55
CA LYS A 23 7.46 -22.38 -33.10
C LYS A 23 6.00 -22.12 -32.75
N GLY A 24 5.49 -22.82 -31.75
CA GLY A 24 4.11 -22.68 -31.33
C GLY A 24 4.00 -22.38 -29.84
N GLN A 25 2.88 -21.78 -29.45
CA GLN A 25 2.47 -21.68 -28.05
C GLN A 25 1.01 -22.10 -27.89
N ILE A 26 0.74 -22.92 -26.88
CA ILE A 26 -0.58 -23.44 -26.54
C ILE A 26 -1.10 -22.68 -25.33
N ILE A 27 -2.28 -22.08 -25.48
CA ILE A 27 -2.94 -21.30 -24.44
C ILE A 27 -4.40 -21.71 -24.28
N ASP A 28 -4.94 -21.52 -23.08
CA ASP A 28 -6.36 -21.62 -22.80
C ASP A 28 -7.12 -20.46 -23.48
N PHE A 29 -8.26 -20.75 -24.09
CA PHE A 29 -9.02 -19.77 -24.84
C PHE A 29 -9.59 -18.66 -23.96
N ASP A 30 -10.07 -18.96 -22.76
CA ASP A 30 -10.76 -18.00 -21.89
C ASP A 30 -9.76 -17.14 -21.11
N SER A 31 -8.88 -17.80 -20.35
CA SER A 31 -7.92 -17.19 -19.44
C SER A 31 -6.65 -16.68 -20.13
N LYS A 32 -6.36 -17.13 -21.37
CA LYS A 32 -5.11 -16.88 -22.11
C LYS A 32 -3.85 -17.38 -21.41
N VAL A 33 -4.01 -18.20 -20.39
CA VAL A 33 -2.93 -18.80 -19.63
C VAL A 33 -2.33 -19.96 -20.45
N PRO A 34 -1.00 -20.10 -20.52
CA PRO A 34 -0.41 -21.23 -21.23
C PRO A 34 -0.71 -22.58 -20.60
N ILE A 35 -0.88 -23.59 -21.46
CA ILE A 35 -1.20 -24.95 -21.05
C ILE A 35 0.10 -25.76 -21.06
N ALA A 36 0.61 -26.02 -19.86
CA ALA A 36 1.85 -26.76 -19.66
C ALA A 36 1.73 -28.21 -20.12
N PHE A 37 2.76 -28.72 -20.80
CA PHE A 37 2.89 -30.14 -21.15
C PHE A 37 1.75 -30.73 -22.02
N ALA A 38 1.04 -29.88 -22.75
CA ALA A 38 0.07 -30.32 -23.76
C ALA A 38 0.73 -31.26 -24.78
N THR A 39 0.04 -32.35 -25.10
CA THR A 39 0.54 -33.35 -26.04
C THR A 39 0.28 -32.88 -27.46
N ILE A 40 1.34 -32.83 -28.24
CA ILE A 40 1.33 -32.39 -29.63
C ILE A 40 1.67 -33.60 -30.49
N THR A 41 0.85 -33.82 -31.51
CA THR A 41 1.07 -34.87 -32.50
C THR A 41 1.21 -34.23 -33.88
N TYR A 42 2.33 -34.51 -34.55
CA TYR A 42 2.56 -34.13 -35.95
C TYR A 42 3.25 -35.29 -36.66
N ASN A 43 2.73 -35.70 -37.82
CA ASN A 43 3.27 -36.81 -38.61
C ASN A 43 3.56 -38.08 -37.78
N ASN A 44 2.59 -38.53 -36.98
CA ASN A 44 2.67 -39.65 -36.03
C ASN A 44 3.75 -39.55 -34.94
N THR A 45 4.52 -38.46 -34.88
CA THR A 45 5.43 -38.17 -33.76
C THR A 45 4.68 -37.44 -32.67
N LYS A 46 4.81 -37.93 -31.43
CA LYS A 46 4.23 -37.31 -30.23
C LYS A 46 5.33 -36.68 -29.40
N PHE A 47 5.12 -35.43 -29.00
CA PHE A 47 5.98 -34.72 -28.06
C PHE A 47 5.13 -33.78 -27.21
N ASN A 48 5.66 -33.31 -26.09
CA ASN A 48 4.94 -32.41 -25.20
C ASN A 48 5.47 -30.99 -25.35
N ALA A 49 4.57 -30.02 -25.16
CA ALA A 49 4.96 -28.64 -24.94
C ALA A 49 5.78 -28.51 -23.64
N ASP A 50 6.52 -27.42 -23.52
CA ASP A 50 7.15 -27.07 -22.25
C ASP A 50 6.13 -26.54 -21.22
N TRP A 51 6.61 -26.12 -20.06
CA TRP A 51 5.78 -25.60 -18.97
C TRP A 51 5.14 -24.22 -19.31
N GLU A 52 5.62 -23.52 -20.36
CA GLU A 52 5.01 -22.30 -20.91
C GLU A 52 4.08 -22.60 -22.10
N GLY A 53 3.75 -23.86 -22.33
CA GLY A 53 2.96 -24.31 -23.47
C GLY A 53 3.67 -24.09 -24.81
N LYS A 54 4.97 -23.79 -24.82
CA LYS A 54 5.73 -23.57 -26.04
C LYS A 54 6.25 -24.88 -26.60
N PHE A 55 6.31 -24.94 -27.92
CA PHE A 55 6.85 -26.08 -28.62
C PHE A 55 7.53 -25.65 -29.91
N SER A 56 8.31 -26.54 -30.48
CA SER A 56 8.83 -26.36 -31.82
C SER A 56 8.74 -27.66 -32.59
N VAL A 57 8.25 -27.56 -33.81
CA VAL A 57 8.07 -28.69 -34.71
C VAL A 57 8.73 -28.38 -36.05
N VAL A 58 9.44 -29.35 -36.58
CA VAL A 58 9.99 -29.27 -37.94
C VAL A 58 8.92 -29.79 -38.89
N VAL A 59 8.34 -28.89 -39.68
CA VAL A 59 7.27 -29.21 -40.63
C VAL A 59 7.90 -29.67 -41.94
N LYS A 60 7.57 -30.89 -42.35
CA LYS A 60 8.01 -31.51 -43.61
C LYS A 60 6.92 -31.49 -44.66
N ASP A 61 5.67 -31.65 -44.23
CA ASP A 61 4.48 -31.56 -45.06
C ASP A 61 3.45 -30.63 -44.41
N PHE A 62 3.09 -29.56 -45.12
CA PHE A 62 2.11 -28.57 -44.66
C PHE A 62 0.66 -29.05 -44.76
N LYS A 63 0.41 -30.16 -45.47
CA LYS A 63 -0.91 -30.80 -45.56
C LYS A 63 -1.26 -31.61 -44.31
N LEU A 64 -0.27 -31.99 -43.50
CA LEU A 64 -0.47 -32.73 -42.26
C LEU A 64 -0.84 -31.78 -41.11
N PRO A 65 -1.90 -32.10 -40.33
CA PRO A 65 -2.28 -31.25 -39.20
C PRO A 65 -1.35 -31.43 -38.01
N ILE A 66 -1.17 -30.35 -37.27
CA ILE A 66 -0.70 -30.37 -35.88
C ILE A 66 -1.93 -30.59 -35.00
N LYS A 67 -1.99 -31.72 -34.32
CA LYS A 67 -3.05 -32.03 -33.35
C LYS A 67 -2.54 -31.75 -31.95
N VAL A 68 -3.30 -30.97 -31.19
CA VAL A 68 -2.99 -30.67 -29.79
C VAL A 68 -4.09 -31.24 -28.92
N ASN A 69 -3.69 -32.09 -27.98
CA ASN A 69 -4.58 -32.71 -27.02
C ASN A 69 -4.09 -32.40 -25.60
N PHE A 70 -5.03 -32.04 -24.73
CA PHE A 70 -4.82 -31.90 -23.31
C PHE A 70 -6.13 -32.22 -22.58
N LYS A 71 -6.05 -33.00 -21.50
CA LYS A 71 -7.23 -33.47 -20.78
C LYS A 71 -8.08 -32.31 -20.25
N GLY A 72 -9.40 -32.39 -20.38
CA GLY A 72 -10.34 -31.32 -20.03
C GLY A 72 -10.48 -30.23 -21.09
N TYR A 73 -9.93 -30.44 -22.28
CA TYR A 73 -10.06 -29.55 -23.44
C TYR A 73 -10.40 -30.35 -24.69
N TYR A 74 -11.13 -29.73 -25.61
CA TYR A 74 -11.34 -30.32 -26.93
C TYR A 74 -10.01 -30.40 -27.70
N GLU A 75 -9.78 -31.53 -28.37
CA GLU A 75 -8.64 -31.67 -29.28
C GLU A 75 -8.70 -30.56 -30.35
N LYS A 76 -7.59 -29.83 -30.49
CA LYS A 76 -7.48 -28.76 -31.49
C LYS A 76 -6.59 -29.21 -32.62
N ILE A 77 -7.12 -29.11 -33.83
CA ILE A 77 -6.42 -29.41 -35.08
C ILE A 77 -6.06 -28.08 -35.74
N THR A 78 -4.78 -27.88 -36.08
CA THR A 78 -4.28 -26.68 -36.77
C THR A 78 -3.37 -27.09 -37.92
N TYR A 79 -3.55 -26.50 -39.10
CA TYR A 79 -2.66 -26.74 -40.24
C TYR A 79 -1.54 -25.72 -40.25
N PRO A 80 -0.26 -26.15 -40.37
CA PRO A 80 0.85 -25.22 -40.48
C PRO A 80 0.85 -24.52 -41.85
N GLU A 81 1.30 -23.26 -41.89
CA GLU A 81 1.39 -22.47 -43.13
C GLU A 81 2.85 -22.13 -43.47
N PRO A 82 3.27 -22.17 -44.76
CA PRO A 82 4.68 -21.95 -45.15
C PRO A 82 5.27 -20.60 -44.75
N LYS A 83 4.45 -19.55 -44.64
CA LYS A 83 4.90 -18.18 -44.30
C LYS A 83 4.84 -17.89 -42.79
N VAL A 84 4.32 -18.82 -41.98
CA VAL A 84 4.06 -18.59 -40.56
C VAL A 84 5.12 -19.27 -39.72
N VAL A 85 5.99 -18.47 -39.11
CA VAL A 85 7.09 -18.96 -38.24
C VAL A 85 6.61 -19.22 -36.81
N ASN A 86 5.62 -18.46 -36.34
CA ASN A 86 5.06 -18.52 -35.00
C ASN A 86 3.55 -18.77 -35.05
N ILE A 87 3.07 -19.80 -34.34
CA ILE A 87 1.63 -20.11 -34.23
C ILE A 87 1.16 -20.05 -32.77
N THR A 88 -0.06 -19.59 -32.53
CA THR A 88 -0.70 -19.66 -31.21
C THR A 88 -1.93 -20.55 -31.32
N ILE A 89 -1.90 -21.69 -30.63
CA ILE A 89 -3.00 -22.66 -30.62
C ILE A 89 -3.81 -22.41 -29.34
N LYS A 90 -5.11 -22.14 -29.51
CA LYS A 90 -6.04 -21.89 -28.40
C LYS A 90 -6.90 -23.13 -28.16
N LEU A 91 -6.82 -23.70 -26.96
CA LEU A 91 -7.66 -24.82 -26.55
C LEU A 91 -8.90 -24.29 -25.83
N VAL A 92 -10.05 -24.89 -26.10
CA VAL A 92 -11.33 -24.57 -25.46
C VAL A 92 -11.63 -25.65 -24.43
N ASN A 93 -11.99 -25.24 -23.21
CA ASN A 93 -12.34 -26.17 -22.13
C ASN A 93 -13.52 -27.06 -22.54
N ASP A 94 -13.42 -28.36 -22.26
CA ASP A 94 -14.54 -29.29 -22.35
C ASP A 94 -15.22 -29.37 -20.97
N LEU A 95 -16.44 -28.80 -20.88
CA LEU A 95 -17.20 -28.74 -19.62
C LEU A 95 -17.86 -30.08 -19.25
N ASN A 96 -17.93 -31.02 -20.19
CA ASN A 96 -18.57 -32.32 -19.99
C ASN A 96 -17.59 -33.38 -19.46
N GLU A 97 -16.28 -33.20 -19.70
CA GLU A 97 -15.25 -34.00 -19.03
C GLU A 97 -15.09 -33.54 -17.58
N LYS A 98 -15.38 -34.43 -16.61
CA LYS A 98 -14.93 -34.21 -15.23
C LYS A 98 -13.42 -34.03 -15.26
N LYS A 99 -12.94 -32.82 -14.95
CA LYS A 99 -11.50 -32.57 -14.71
C LYS A 99 -11.04 -33.59 -13.67
N SER A 100 -10.28 -34.61 -14.08
CA SER A 100 -9.57 -35.42 -13.09
C SER A 100 -8.63 -34.45 -12.38
N GLU A 101 -8.77 -34.32 -11.06
CA GLU A 101 -7.86 -33.50 -10.27
C GLU A 101 -6.42 -33.92 -10.62
N ILE A 102 -5.61 -32.96 -11.11
CA ILE A 102 -4.18 -33.20 -11.30
C ILE A 102 -3.64 -33.41 -9.89
N TYR A 103 -3.27 -34.64 -9.53
CA TYR A 103 -2.67 -34.91 -8.24
C TYR A 103 -1.16 -34.80 -8.33
N THR A 104 -0.56 -34.27 -7.27
CA THR A 104 0.89 -34.33 -7.11
C THR A 104 1.27 -35.77 -6.82
N GLU A 105 2.20 -36.32 -7.60
CA GLU A 105 2.77 -37.64 -7.34
C GLU A 105 3.38 -37.70 -5.93
N ASN A 106 3.20 -38.84 -5.23
CA ASN A 106 3.63 -38.99 -3.84
C ASN A 106 5.14 -38.70 -3.66
N GLY A 107 5.99 -39.14 -4.61
CA GLY A 107 7.42 -38.86 -4.59
C GLY A 107 7.74 -37.36 -4.64
N VAL A 108 7.07 -36.62 -5.54
CA VAL A 108 7.25 -35.16 -5.68
C VAL A 108 6.73 -34.43 -4.44
N ASN A 109 5.59 -34.85 -3.90
CA ASN A 109 5.03 -34.28 -2.67
C ASN A 109 5.98 -34.48 -1.48
N ASN A 110 6.70 -35.61 -1.42
CA ASN A 110 7.72 -35.87 -0.40
C ASN A 110 8.94 -34.97 -0.57
N ILE A 111 9.39 -34.68 -1.79
CA ILE A 111 10.47 -33.72 -2.03
C ILE A 111 10.07 -32.32 -1.53
N ILE A 112 8.86 -31.86 -1.87
CA ILE A 112 8.36 -30.55 -1.40
C ILE A 112 8.19 -30.53 0.12
N LYS A 113 7.75 -31.64 0.73
CA LYS A 113 7.71 -31.79 2.19
C LYS A 113 9.10 -31.57 2.81
N LYS A 114 10.14 -32.21 2.26
CA LYS A 114 11.51 -32.03 2.73
C LYS A 114 12.02 -30.59 2.55
N VAL A 115 11.66 -29.91 1.47
CA VAL A 115 11.99 -28.48 1.28
C VAL A 115 11.40 -27.62 2.42
N ILE A 116 10.16 -27.91 2.81
CA ILE A 116 9.47 -27.20 3.90
C ILE A 116 10.11 -27.53 5.25
N GLU A 117 10.43 -28.80 5.50
CA GLU A 117 11.07 -29.26 6.75
C GLU A 117 12.49 -28.69 6.92
N ASN A 118 13.27 -28.65 5.83
CA ASN A 118 14.63 -28.08 5.80
C ASN A 118 14.65 -26.56 5.60
N ARG A 119 13.49 -25.88 5.58
CA ARG A 119 13.45 -24.42 5.40
C ARG A 119 14.23 -23.67 6.48
N LYS A 120 14.24 -24.16 7.72
CA LYS A 120 14.95 -23.49 8.82
C LYS A 120 16.47 -23.48 8.62
N SER A 121 17.05 -24.54 8.05
CA SER A 121 18.48 -24.62 7.74
C SER A 121 18.83 -23.93 6.42
N ASN A 122 17.94 -23.99 5.43
CA ASN A 122 18.23 -23.53 4.07
C ASN A 122 17.91 -22.05 3.81
N ASP A 123 17.10 -21.42 4.67
CA ASP A 123 16.80 -19.99 4.61
C ASP A 123 17.96 -19.21 5.24
N PRO A 124 18.72 -18.38 4.50
CA PRO A 124 19.89 -17.68 5.04
C PRO A 124 19.59 -16.85 6.29
N GLU A 125 18.38 -16.29 6.40
CA GLU A 125 17.91 -15.53 7.58
C GLU A 125 17.68 -16.38 8.84
N LYS A 126 17.78 -17.71 8.73
CA LYS A 126 17.54 -18.65 9.83
C LYS A 126 18.70 -19.61 10.06
N GLY A 127 19.33 -20.05 8.97
CA GLY A 127 20.45 -21.01 9.00
C GLY A 127 21.79 -20.38 9.36
N LEU A 128 21.97 -19.08 9.11
CA LEU A 128 23.22 -18.36 9.41
C LEU A 128 23.10 -17.59 10.72
N SER A 129 24.22 -17.46 11.45
CA SER A 129 24.26 -16.63 12.66
C SER A 129 24.21 -15.14 12.32
N SER A 130 24.85 -14.77 11.22
CA SER A 130 24.90 -13.41 10.70
C SER A 130 25.31 -13.42 9.23
N PHE A 131 24.90 -12.38 8.49
CA PHE A 131 25.46 -12.07 7.18
C PHE A 131 25.34 -10.58 6.89
N GLN A 132 26.25 -10.07 6.06
CA GLN A 132 26.07 -8.78 5.41
C GLN A 132 26.50 -8.83 3.96
N TYR A 133 25.86 -8.04 3.13
CA TYR A 133 26.25 -7.85 1.74
C TYR A 133 25.78 -6.50 1.25
N LYS A 134 26.49 -5.95 0.27
CA LYS A 134 26.00 -4.82 -0.51
C LYS A 134 25.14 -5.35 -1.64
N ASN A 135 24.12 -4.60 -2.04
CA ASN A 135 23.25 -5.00 -3.12
C ASN A 135 22.95 -3.79 -4.01
N TYR A 136 23.12 -4.00 -5.31
CA TYR A 136 22.83 -3.02 -6.33
C TYR A 136 21.52 -3.39 -7.02
N GLU A 137 20.57 -2.45 -6.99
CA GLU A 137 19.25 -2.58 -7.60
C GLU A 137 19.08 -1.54 -8.71
N TYR A 138 18.64 -2.03 -9.86
CA TYR A 138 18.34 -1.22 -11.03
C TYR A 138 16.90 -1.49 -11.45
N LEU A 139 16.05 -0.46 -11.37
CA LEU A 139 14.71 -0.48 -11.92
C LEU A 139 14.68 0.40 -13.17
N GLN A 140 14.12 -0.13 -14.25
CA GLN A 140 13.87 0.62 -15.47
C GLN A 140 12.46 0.36 -16.00
N VAL A 141 11.84 1.42 -16.52
CA VAL A 141 10.61 1.35 -17.31
C VAL A 141 11.02 1.57 -18.76
N THR A 142 10.77 0.59 -19.61
CA THR A 142 11.28 0.62 -20.99
C THR A 142 10.31 -0.10 -21.93
N ALA A 143 10.47 0.11 -23.23
CA ALA A 143 9.82 -0.69 -24.26
C ALA A 143 10.87 -1.24 -25.22
N ASN A 144 10.55 -2.34 -25.91
CA ASN A 144 11.38 -2.84 -27.00
C ASN A 144 10.97 -2.13 -28.32
N PRO A 145 11.83 -1.30 -28.93
CA PRO A 145 11.49 -0.57 -30.16
C PRO A 145 11.03 -1.46 -31.31
N ASP A 146 11.58 -2.67 -31.41
CA ASP A 146 11.27 -3.59 -32.51
C ASP A 146 9.87 -4.19 -32.39
N SER A 147 9.29 -4.17 -31.18
CA SER A 147 7.93 -4.65 -30.91
C SER A 147 6.86 -3.59 -31.21
N ILE A 148 7.26 -2.37 -31.57
CA ILE A 148 6.35 -1.22 -31.74
C ILE A 148 6.17 -0.93 -33.24
N SER A 149 4.94 -0.65 -33.64
CA SER A 149 4.62 -0.34 -35.03
C SER A 149 5.36 0.91 -35.49
N SER A 150 5.96 0.85 -36.67
CA SER A 150 6.53 2.03 -37.35
C SER A 150 5.54 2.70 -38.30
N LYS A 151 4.31 2.17 -38.40
CA LYS A 151 3.27 2.73 -39.26
C LYS A 151 2.76 4.06 -38.69
N ILE A 152 2.55 5.03 -39.57
CA ILE A 152 1.83 6.27 -39.30
C ILE A 152 0.47 6.08 -39.96
N ASP A 153 -0.60 6.15 -39.17
CA ASP A 153 -1.97 5.95 -39.65
C ASP A 153 -2.72 7.28 -39.75
N THR A 154 -3.92 7.29 -40.30
CA THR A 154 -4.85 8.43 -40.28
C THR A 154 -5.96 8.18 -39.27
N ILE A 155 -6.14 9.12 -38.34
CA ILE A 155 -7.27 9.15 -37.41
C ILE A 155 -8.21 10.30 -37.77
N TYR A 156 -9.52 10.07 -37.64
CA TYR A 156 -10.53 11.10 -37.85
C TYR A 156 -10.97 11.67 -36.50
N LYS A 157 -10.69 12.96 -36.27
CA LYS A 157 -11.15 13.67 -35.07
C LYS A 157 -12.53 14.26 -35.34
N ASN A 158 -13.55 13.71 -34.68
CA ASN A 158 -14.89 14.27 -34.70
C ASN A 158 -14.87 15.68 -34.07
N ARG A 159 -15.46 16.64 -34.78
CA ARG A 159 -15.65 18.01 -34.30
C ARG A 159 -17.15 18.28 -34.26
N PHE A 160 -17.62 18.80 -33.13
CA PHE A 160 -19.03 19.15 -32.97
C PHE A 160 -19.43 20.15 -34.07
N LEU A 161 -20.50 19.86 -34.82
CA LEU A 161 -21.03 20.65 -35.93
C LEU A 161 -20.07 20.91 -37.11
N ARG A 162 -18.99 20.13 -37.29
CA ARG A 162 -18.08 20.24 -38.45
C ARG A 162 -17.68 18.87 -38.99
N LYS A 163 -17.31 18.80 -40.27
CA LYS A 163 -16.76 17.57 -40.87
C LYS A 163 -15.54 17.07 -40.07
N PRO A 164 -15.43 15.74 -39.85
CA PRO A 164 -14.32 15.16 -39.11
C PRO A 164 -13.00 15.55 -39.77
N LEU A 165 -12.01 15.93 -38.96
CA LEU A 165 -10.69 16.29 -39.45
C LEU A 165 -9.82 15.04 -39.51
N MET A 166 -9.35 14.69 -40.71
CA MET A 166 -8.32 13.66 -40.88
C MET A 166 -7.00 14.21 -40.34
N LYS A 167 -6.39 13.47 -39.40
CA LYS A 167 -5.08 13.79 -38.81
C LYS A 167 -4.19 12.56 -38.88
N LEU A 168 -2.92 12.75 -39.23
CA LEU A 168 -1.92 11.68 -39.13
C LEU A 168 -1.66 11.33 -37.65
N ASP A 169 -1.84 10.08 -37.29
CA ASP A 169 -1.42 9.49 -36.03
C ASP A 169 0.01 8.93 -36.15
N SER A 170 0.95 9.70 -35.60
CA SER A 170 2.37 9.35 -35.53
C SER A 170 2.79 8.88 -34.14
N THR A 171 1.84 8.56 -33.25
CA THR A 171 2.12 8.24 -31.84
C THR A 171 3.06 7.05 -31.69
N ASN A 172 2.76 5.94 -32.37
CA ASN A 172 3.60 4.73 -32.34
C ASN A 172 5.00 4.98 -32.92
N TYR A 173 5.10 5.72 -34.03
CA TYR A 173 6.38 6.09 -34.65
C TYR A 173 7.24 6.96 -33.71
N LYS A 174 6.65 8.01 -33.12
CA LYS A 174 7.33 8.91 -32.17
C LYS A 174 7.79 8.16 -30.94
N PHE A 175 6.94 7.31 -30.38
CA PHE A 175 7.27 6.52 -29.20
C PHE A 175 8.37 5.48 -29.50
N LYS A 176 8.33 4.81 -30.66
CA LYS A 176 9.43 3.93 -31.10
C LYS A 176 10.76 4.71 -31.17
N LYS A 177 10.78 5.86 -31.85
CA LYS A 177 11.98 6.72 -31.94
C LYS A 177 12.47 7.21 -30.59
N PHE A 178 11.55 7.44 -29.65
CA PHE A 178 11.88 7.75 -28.26
C PHE A 178 12.55 6.55 -27.57
N SER A 179 11.93 5.37 -27.63
CA SER A 179 12.43 4.14 -26.99
C SER A 179 13.75 3.61 -27.58
N GLU A 180 14.06 3.92 -28.85
CA GLU A 180 15.36 3.65 -29.48
C GLU A 180 16.49 4.46 -28.82
N LYS A 181 16.19 5.70 -28.42
CA LYS A 181 17.19 6.63 -27.89
C LYS A 181 17.36 6.51 -26.38
N GLN A 182 16.29 6.20 -25.65
CA GLN A 182 16.29 6.19 -24.19
C GLN A 182 15.21 5.28 -23.59
N HIS A 183 15.30 4.99 -22.30
CA HIS A 183 14.22 4.36 -21.54
C HIS A 183 13.15 5.41 -21.18
N LEU A 184 12.00 4.93 -20.68
CA LEU A 184 10.91 5.79 -20.21
C LEU A 184 11.22 6.36 -18.82
N TYR A 185 11.85 5.56 -17.97
CA TYR A 185 12.26 5.95 -16.62
C TYR A 185 13.32 4.98 -16.08
N GLN A 186 14.12 5.41 -15.12
CA GLN A 186 15.04 4.54 -14.39
C GLN A 186 15.41 5.06 -13.00
N THR A 187 15.81 4.15 -12.12
CA THR A 187 16.30 4.44 -10.77
C THR A 187 17.29 3.38 -10.31
N GLU A 188 18.25 3.79 -9.50
CA GLU A 188 19.30 2.94 -8.95
C GLU A 188 19.41 3.12 -7.43
N LYS A 189 19.64 2.00 -6.74
CA LYS A 189 19.83 1.94 -5.29
C LYS A 189 20.98 0.98 -4.98
N VAL A 190 21.94 1.44 -4.18
CA VAL A 190 22.94 0.58 -3.53
C VAL A 190 22.61 0.57 -2.05
N ASN A 191 22.39 -0.61 -1.49
CA ASN A 191 22.09 -0.79 -0.08
C ASN A 191 23.04 -1.81 0.57
N LEU A 192 23.34 -1.60 1.85
CA LEU A 192 23.98 -2.58 2.72
C LEU A 192 22.89 -3.31 3.49
N ILE A 193 22.78 -4.62 3.29
CA ILE A 193 21.84 -5.48 4.00
C ILE A 193 22.63 -6.20 5.08
N GLN A 194 22.19 -6.06 6.32
CA GLN A 194 22.82 -6.67 7.50
C GLN A 194 21.76 -7.49 8.25
N HIS A 195 22.14 -8.71 8.59
CA HIS A 195 21.31 -9.66 9.33
C HIS A 195 22.12 -10.29 10.46
N ASN A 196 21.47 -10.45 11.62
CA ASN A 196 21.87 -11.36 12.67
C ASN A 196 20.63 -12.05 13.25
N GLN A 197 20.82 -13.01 14.15
CA GLN A 197 19.73 -13.78 14.77
C GLN A 197 18.59 -12.95 15.41
N PHE A 198 18.84 -11.67 15.74
CA PHE A 198 17.88 -10.81 16.40
C PHE A 198 17.26 -9.76 15.46
N GLN A 199 17.98 -9.34 14.42
CA GLN A 199 17.76 -8.05 13.76
C GLN A 199 18.10 -8.09 12.26
N ASN A 200 17.33 -7.31 11.50
CA ASN A 200 17.50 -7.06 10.09
C ASN A 200 17.58 -5.55 9.85
N LYS A 201 18.58 -5.09 9.11
CA LYS A 201 18.74 -3.68 8.75
C LYS A 201 19.19 -3.50 7.31
N GLU A 202 18.56 -2.55 6.63
CA GLU A 202 18.99 -2.02 5.34
C GLU A 202 19.55 -0.60 5.55
N THR A 203 20.75 -0.33 5.05
CA THR A 203 21.30 1.03 5.00
C THR A 203 21.51 1.42 3.54
N VAL A 204 20.82 2.45 3.07
CA VAL A 204 21.00 2.95 1.71
C VAL A 204 22.35 3.64 1.64
N LEU A 205 23.27 3.10 0.84
CA LEU A 205 24.61 3.66 0.65
C LEU A 205 24.62 4.71 -0.47
N ALA A 206 23.83 4.49 -1.51
CA ALA A 206 23.68 5.41 -2.63
C ALA A 206 22.31 5.25 -3.28
N THR A 207 21.68 6.33 -3.73
CA THR A 207 20.47 6.25 -4.56
C THR A 207 20.44 7.39 -5.57
N ARG A 208 19.89 7.11 -6.77
CA ARG A 208 19.60 8.13 -7.77
C ARG A 208 18.33 7.80 -8.55
N MET A 209 17.49 8.80 -8.76
CA MET A 209 16.22 8.69 -9.47
C MET A 209 16.20 9.67 -10.64
N ALA A 210 15.86 9.20 -11.84
CA ALA A 210 15.82 10.09 -13.00
C ALA A 210 14.73 11.16 -12.80
N GLY A 211 15.06 12.43 -12.98
CA GLY A 211 14.17 13.56 -12.79
C GLY A 211 14.04 14.06 -11.35
N PHE A 212 14.80 13.53 -10.39
CA PHE A 212 14.70 13.95 -8.99
C PHE A 212 16.08 14.15 -8.37
N GLU A 213 16.34 15.33 -7.82
CA GLU A 213 17.56 15.58 -7.04
C GLU A 213 17.50 14.90 -5.68
N GLN A 214 16.33 14.91 -5.05
CA GLN A 214 16.04 14.19 -3.81
C GLN A 214 15.15 12.97 -4.10
N PRO A 215 15.48 11.78 -3.59
CA PRO A 215 14.66 10.60 -3.84
C PRO A 215 13.28 10.74 -3.18
N VAL A 216 12.29 10.14 -3.82
CA VAL A 216 10.99 9.87 -3.19
C VAL A 216 11.21 8.80 -2.10
N TYR A 217 11.39 9.20 -0.84
CA TYR A 217 11.77 8.27 0.25
C TYR A 217 10.82 7.09 0.42
N GLU A 218 9.52 7.30 0.22
CA GLU A 218 8.49 6.27 0.30
C GLU A 218 8.76 5.14 -0.71
N TYR A 219 9.32 5.46 -1.89
CA TYR A 219 9.72 4.46 -2.88
C TYR A 219 10.82 3.54 -2.35
N LEU A 220 11.77 4.07 -1.55
CA LEU A 220 12.87 3.27 -1.00
C LEU A 220 12.38 2.20 0.00
N GLY A 221 11.19 2.39 0.57
CA GLY A 221 10.57 1.45 1.52
C GLY A 221 9.73 0.36 0.87
N LEU A 222 9.49 0.45 -0.45
CA LEU A 222 8.62 -0.50 -1.15
C LEU A 222 9.33 -1.85 -1.35
N LYS A 223 8.61 -2.94 -1.08
CA LYS A 223 9.08 -4.29 -1.37
C LYS A 223 8.72 -4.69 -2.79
N LEU A 224 9.48 -4.15 -3.75
CA LEU A 224 9.31 -4.49 -5.16
C LEU A 224 9.79 -5.92 -5.46
N ILE A 225 10.83 -6.34 -4.74
CA ILE A 225 11.46 -7.66 -4.82
C ILE A 225 11.54 -8.24 -3.40
N SER A 226 11.02 -9.45 -3.22
CA SER A 226 11.28 -10.25 -2.01
C SER A 226 12.73 -10.74 -2.01
N TYR A 227 13.44 -10.57 -0.90
CA TYR A 227 14.87 -10.89 -0.82
C TYR A 227 15.13 -12.38 -0.58
N SER A 228 14.20 -13.08 0.06
CA SER A 228 14.25 -14.54 0.26
C SER A 228 13.05 -15.24 -0.39
N VAL A 229 13.32 -16.27 -1.20
CA VAL A 229 12.27 -17.13 -1.79
C VAL A 229 11.51 -17.95 -0.75
N TYR A 230 12.03 -18.00 0.47
CA TYR A 230 11.39 -18.67 1.59
C TYR A 230 10.43 -17.76 2.35
N GLU A 231 10.28 -16.47 2.03
CA GLU A 231 9.34 -15.57 2.73
C GLU A 231 7.88 -16.08 2.68
N ASN A 232 7.12 -15.86 3.75
CA ASN A 232 5.70 -16.24 3.81
C ASN A 232 4.85 -15.19 4.57
N PRO A 233 3.91 -14.49 3.92
CA PRO A 233 3.60 -14.57 2.47
C PRO A 233 4.79 -14.10 1.62
N PHE A 234 4.86 -14.60 0.39
CA PHE A 234 5.86 -14.16 -0.58
C PHE A 234 5.32 -12.92 -1.29
N GLU A 235 6.06 -11.82 -1.33
CA GLU A 235 5.57 -10.56 -1.91
C GLU A 235 6.23 -10.27 -3.25
N ILE A 236 5.44 -9.92 -4.27
CA ILE A 236 5.94 -9.47 -5.57
C ILE A 236 5.27 -8.15 -5.92
N LEU A 237 6.05 -7.07 -6.06
CA LEU A 237 5.53 -5.70 -6.26
C LEU A 237 4.49 -5.31 -5.21
N GLU A 238 4.80 -5.53 -3.93
CA GLU A 238 3.87 -5.31 -2.80
C GLU A 238 2.60 -6.17 -2.79
N ILE A 239 2.42 -7.05 -3.77
CA ILE A 239 1.28 -7.97 -3.83
C ILE A 239 1.67 -9.27 -3.11
N PRO A 240 1.07 -9.58 -1.95
CA PRO A 240 1.35 -10.81 -1.25
C PRO A 240 0.70 -11.99 -2.00
N VAL A 241 1.51 -13.01 -2.28
CA VAL A 241 1.12 -14.26 -2.91
C VAL A 241 1.44 -15.45 -2.01
N GLN A 242 0.64 -16.50 -2.15
CA GLN A 242 0.82 -17.72 -1.38
C GLN A 242 2.08 -18.44 -1.84
N ASN A 243 3.06 -18.63 -0.95
CA ASN A 243 4.31 -19.27 -1.34
C ASN A 243 4.09 -20.79 -1.58
N PRO A 244 4.47 -21.35 -2.76
CA PRO A 244 4.35 -22.79 -3.03
C PRO A 244 5.20 -23.68 -2.11
N ILE A 245 6.21 -23.13 -1.44
CA ILE A 245 7.03 -23.87 -0.46
C ILE A 245 6.70 -23.46 0.99
N SER A 246 5.46 -23.03 1.23
CA SER A 246 4.91 -22.85 2.59
C SER A 246 4.14 -24.09 3.06
N ASN A 247 3.87 -24.17 4.37
CA ASN A 247 3.04 -25.22 4.96
C ASN A 247 1.66 -25.34 4.28
N PHE A 248 1.09 -24.20 3.87
CA PHE A 248 -0.20 -24.16 3.17
C PHE A 248 -0.05 -24.35 1.65
N GLY A 249 1.14 -24.08 1.09
CA GLY A 249 1.47 -24.25 -0.32
C GLY A 249 1.13 -25.65 -0.85
N ARG A 250 1.50 -26.71 -0.13
CA ARG A 250 1.18 -28.11 -0.51
C ARG A 250 -0.32 -28.39 -0.66
N LYS A 251 -1.17 -27.62 0.04
CA LYS A 251 -2.64 -27.74 -0.10
C LYS A 251 -3.15 -27.00 -1.32
N LEU A 252 -2.50 -25.90 -1.72
CA LEU A 252 -2.95 -24.99 -2.78
C LEU A 252 -2.41 -25.30 -4.17
N TYR A 253 -1.24 -25.94 -4.27
CA TYR A 253 -0.55 -26.19 -5.52
C TYR A 253 -0.44 -27.67 -5.85
N ASN A 254 -0.37 -27.97 -7.14
CA ASN A 254 0.06 -29.22 -7.69
C ASN A 254 1.51 -29.12 -8.14
N TYR A 255 2.26 -30.21 -8.02
CA TYR A 255 3.68 -30.27 -8.38
C TYR A 255 3.93 -31.43 -9.33
N LYS A 256 4.82 -31.21 -10.30
CA LYS A 256 5.25 -32.21 -11.28
C LYS A 256 6.76 -32.15 -11.45
N LEU A 257 7.45 -33.27 -11.25
CA LEU A 257 8.86 -33.37 -11.57
C LEU A 257 9.03 -33.36 -13.09
N ILE A 258 9.90 -32.49 -13.60
CA ILE A 258 10.21 -32.41 -15.03
C ILE A 258 11.41 -33.30 -15.34
N ASP A 259 12.52 -33.04 -14.66
CA ASP A 259 13.81 -33.72 -14.81
C ASP A 259 14.75 -33.32 -13.65
N THR A 260 15.99 -33.81 -13.71
CA THR A 260 17.08 -33.44 -12.81
C THR A 260 18.20 -32.78 -13.61
N VAL A 261 18.65 -31.61 -13.18
CA VAL A 261 19.69 -30.82 -13.85
C VAL A 261 20.88 -30.57 -12.92
N LYS A 262 22.05 -30.20 -13.46
CA LYS A 262 23.18 -29.75 -12.64
C LYS A 262 23.19 -28.22 -12.51
N ILE A 263 23.29 -27.71 -11.28
CA ILE A 263 23.48 -26.29 -10.97
C ILE A 263 24.66 -26.21 -10.00
N ASP A 264 25.66 -25.38 -10.33
CA ASP A 264 26.86 -25.20 -9.50
C ASP A 264 27.55 -26.52 -9.11
N GLY A 265 27.62 -27.46 -10.06
CA GLY A 265 28.21 -28.80 -9.88
C GLY A 265 27.33 -29.80 -9.11
N ARG A 266 26.19 -29.39 -8.54
CA ARG A 266 25.27 -30.22 -7.75
C ARG A 266 24.02 -30.58 -8.54
N SER A 267 23.46 -31.76 -8.26
CA SER A 267 22.21 -32.20 -8.89
C SER A 267 21.00 -31.51 -8.24
N ALA A 268 20.07 -31.04 -9.06
CA ALA A 268 18.87 -30.34 -8.62
C ALA A 268 17.62 -30.84 -9.38
N TYR A 269 16.57 -31.20 -8.64
CA TYR A 269 15.26 -31.55 -9.19
C TYR A 269 14.59 -30.30 -9.76
N ARG A 270 14.18 -30.34 -11.03
CA ARG A 270 13.38 -29.27 -11.64
C ARG A 270 11.90 -29.63 -11.53
N ILE A 271 11.20 -28.95 -10.64
CA ILE A 271 9.80 -29.21 -10.30
C ILE A 271 8.94 -28.04 -10.80
N TYR A 272 7.95 -28.34 -11.63
CA TYR A 272 6.88 -27.42 -11.98
C TYR A 272 5.83 -27.38 -10.88
N PHE A 273 5.29 -26.20 -10.60
CA PHE A 273 4.15 -26.05 -9.71
C PHE A 273 3.08 -25.14 -10.33
N GLU A 274 1.82 -25.44 -10.03
CA GLU A 274 0.67 -24.68 -10.49
C GLU A 274 -0.50 -24.75 -9.50
N PRO A 275 -1.41 -23.76 -9.50
CA PRO A 275 -2.48 -23.70 -8.51
C PRO A 275 -3.55 -24.76 -8.82
N LYS A 276 -4.05 -25.47 -7.79
CA LYS A 276 -5.12 -26.46 -7.94
C LYS A 276 -6.42 -25.86 -8.50
N LYS A 277 -6.69 -24.61 -8.12
CA LYS A 277 -7.84 -23.81 -8.59
C LYS A 277 -7.31 -22.59 -9.34
N LEU A 278 -7.52 -22.55 -10.66
CA LEU A 278 -7.04 -21.47 -11.53
C LEU A 278 -7.63 -20.08 -11.17
N ASN A 279 -8.80 -20.04 -10.52
CA ASN A 279 -9.51 -18.79 -10.22
C ASN A 279 -9.02 -18.07 -8.95
N THR A 280 -8.38 -18.77 -8.00
CA THR A 280 -8.03 -18.19 -6.68
C THR A 280 -6.58 -17.78 -6.55
N ASN A 281 -5.67 -18.45 -7.27
CA ASN A 281 -4.25 -18.17 -7.23
C ASN A 281 -3.69 -18.31 -8.65
N ARG A 282 -2.89 -17.35 -9.09
CA ARG A 282 -2.39 -17.30 -10.48
C ARG A 282 -0.88 -17.53 -10.58
N LEU A 283 -0.21 -17.75 -9.44
CA LEU A 283 1.22 -18.04 -9.35
C LEU A 283 1.50 -19.46 -9.83
N ARG A 284 2.48 -19.61 -10.72
CA ARG A 284 3.02 -20.90 -11.17
C ARG A 284 4.49 -20.75 -11.48
N GLY A 285 5.20 -21.85 -11.74
CA GLY A 285 6.59 -21.72 -12.10
C GLY A 285 7.42 -22.97 -11.92
N LEU A 286 8.74 -22.77 -11.83
CA LEU A 286 9.73 -23.81 -11.68
C LEU A 286 10.53 -23.61 -10.39
N LEU A 287 10.68 -24.67 -9.61
CA LEU A 287 11.58 -24.75 -8.48
C LEU A 287 12.70 -25.72 -8.84
N TYR A 288 13.94 -25.29 -8.66
CA TYR A 288 15.13 -26.13 -8.80
C TYR A 288 15.64 -26.43 -7.40
N ILE A 289 15.50 -27.68 -6.98
CA ILE A 289 15.67 -28.12 -5.60
C ILE A 289 16.89 -29.02 -5.51
N ASP A 290 17.90 -28.61 -4.74
CA ASP A 290 19.12 -29.39 -4.54
C ASP A 290 18.79 -30.79 -3.98
N THR A 291 19.40 -31.82 -4.56
CA THR A 291 19.04 -33.20 -4.23
C THR A 291 19.57 -33.65 -2.86
N GLN A 292 20.55 -32.94 -2.30
CA GLN A 292 21.18 -33.34 -1.03
C GLN A 292 20.54 -32.60 0.16
N ASN A 293 20.54 -31.26 0.15
CA ASN A 293 20.02 -30.47 1.28
C ASN A 293 18.60 -29.93 1.06
N TYR A 294 17.96 -30.20 -0.08
CA TYR A 294 16.60 -29.76 -0.41
C TYR A 294 16.40 -28.25 -0.43
N ALA A 295 17.47 -27.48 -0.60
CA ALA A 295 17.41 -26.03 -0.75
C ALA A 295 17.00 -25.63 -2.18
N ILE A 296 16.43 -24.44 -2.33
CA ILE A 296 16.16 -23.82 -3.62
C ILE A 296 17.46 -23.28 -4.23
N ALA A 297 17.95 -23.93 -5.29
CA ALA A 297 19.12 -23.50 -6.06
C ALA A 297 18.77 -22.45 -7.12
N LYS A 298 17.53 -22.50 -7.63
CA LYS A 298 16.97 -21.53 -8.57
C LYS A 298 15.45 -21.57 -8.48
N ALA A 299 14.79 -20.43 -8.65
CA ALA A 299 13.34 -20.36 -8.74
C ALA A 299 12.90 -19.45 -9.87
N TYR A 300 11.84 -19.85 -10.56
CA TYR A 300 11.16 -19.06 -11.57
C TYR A 300 9.69 -18.97 -11.18
N PHE A 301 9.20 -17.77 -10.94
CA PHE A 301 7.81 -17.49 -10.59
C PHE A 301 7.15 -16.70 -11.71
N ARG A 302 5.92 -17.09 -12.05
CA ARG A 302 5.09 -16.43 -13.04
C ARG A 302 3.69 -16.20 -12.52
N ILE A 303 3.24 -14.96 -12.62
CA ILE A 303 1.86 -14.55 -12.31
C ILE A 303 1.25 -14.07 -13.62
N TYR A 304 0.12 -14.66 -14.00
CA TYR A 304 -0.71 -14.17 -15.10
C TYR A 304 -1.89 -13.40 -14.54
N GLY A 305 -2.26 -12.27 -15.14
CA GLY A 305 -3.41 -11.51 -14.67
C GLY A 305 -3.54 -10.15 -15.32
N VAL A 306 -3.89 -9.13 -14.53
CA VAL A 306 -3.93 -7.73 -14.98
C VAL A 306 -2.54 -7.25 -15.40
N VAL A 307 -1.50 -7.71 -14.68
CA VAL A 307 -0.11 -7.66 -15.13
C VAL A 307 0.44 -9.08 -15.19
N ASN A 308 1.30 -9.30 -16.17
CA ASN A 308 2.11 -10.49 -16.26
C ASN A 308 3.45 -10.23 -15.59
N ILE A 309 3.75 -10.99 -14.53
CA ILE A 309 4.99 -10.87 -13.77
C ILE A 309 5.82 -12.13 -13.97
N ASN A 310 7.08 -11.94 -14.34
CA ASN A 310 8.10 -12.99 -14.37
C ASN A 310 9.18 -12.63 -13.36
N ALA A 311 9.43 -13.50 -12.38
CA ALA A 311 10.47 -13.31 -11.38
C ALA A 311 11.42 -14.51 -11.38
N THR A 312 12.71 -14.25 -11.54
CA THR A 312 13.78 -15.25 -11.56
C THR A 312 14.72 -15.00 -10.40
N TYR A 313 14.98 -16.06 -9.62
CA TYR A 313 15.90 -16.07 -8.51
C TYR A 313 16.99 -17.10 -8.79
N THR A 314 18.24 -16.68 -8.63
CA THR A 314 19.41 -17.54 -8.75
C THR A 314 20.26 -17.43 -7.50
N PHE A 315 20.85 -18.55 -7.10
CA PHE A 315 21.65 -18.67 -5.89
C PHE A 315 23.01 -19.30 -6.25
N ASP A 316 24.03 -18.96 -5.48
CA ASP A 316 25.34 -19.63 -5.52
C ASP A 316 25.48 -20.52 -4.28
N TYR A 317 26.06 -21.71 -4.45
CA TYR A 317 26.23 -22.64 -3.34
C TYR A 317 27.49 -22.30 -2.54
N ARG A 318 27.32 -22.07 -1.24
CA ARG A 318 28.38 -21.80 -0.26
C ARG A 318 28.75 -23.11 0.44
N LYS A 319 29.89 -23.69 0.05
CA LYS A 319 30.38 -24.98 0.57
C LYS A 319 30.71 -24.94 2.07
N ASP A 320 31.20 -23.79 2.52
CA ASP A 320 31.61 -23.52 3.89
C ASP A 320 30.44 -23.51 4.88
N THR A 321 29.25 -23.13 4.45
CA THR A 321 28.05 -23.08 5.30
C THR A 321 26.93 -24.00 4.84
N ASP A 322 27.14 -24.81 3.79
CA ASP A 322 26.13 -25.67 3.14
C ASP A 322 24.81 -24.93 2.77
N ILE A 323 24.90 -23.68 2.31
CA ILE A 323 23.73 -22.83 2.01
C ILE A 323 23.78 -22.28 0.59
N TRP A 324 22.61 -22.20 -0.05
CA TRP A 324 22.42 -21.48 -1.32
C TRP A 324 22.15 -20.00 -1.03
N PHE A 325 23.11 -19.14 -1.32
CA PHE A 325 23.02 -17.70 -1.03
C PHE A 325 22.61 -16.91 -2.29
N PRO A 326 21.77 -15.85 -2.17
CA PRO A 326 21.29 -15.09 -3.33
C PRO A 326 22.43 -14.56 -4.22
N LYS A 327 22.32 -14.81 -5.53
CA LYS A 327 23.26 -14.33 -6.57
C LYS A 327 22.68 -13.21 -7.42
N ASN A 328 21.48 -13.43 -7.96
CA ASN A 328 20.81 -12.45 -8.82
C ASN A 328 19.30 -12.67 -8.79
N ARG A 329 18.58 -11.57 -8.80
CA ARG A 329 17.11 -11.48 -8.75
C ARG A 329 16.66 -10.61 -9.92
N LYS A 330 15.86 -11.17 -10.84
CA LYS A 330 15.39 -10.45 -12.03
C LYS A 330 13.89 -10.54 -12.18
N PHE A 331 13.26 -9.38 -12.33
CA PHE A 331 11.81 -9.23 -12.43
C PHE A 331 11.46 -8.51 -13.72
N LYS A 332 10.45 -9.00 -14.41
CA LYS A 332 9.84 -8.33 -15.56
C LYS A 332 8.34 -8.25 -15.35
N VAL A 333 7.80 -7.04 -15.41
CA VAL A 333 6.38 -6.74 -15.27
C VAL A 333 5.89 -6.16 -16.57
N SER A 334 4.87 -6.78 -17.16
CA SER A 334 4.32 -6.37 -18.45
C SER A 334 2.81 -6.30 -18.38
N LYS A 335 2.20 -5.54 -19.29
CA LYS A 335 0.74 -5.46 -19.42
C LYS A 335 0.15 -6.87 -19.55
N GLY A 336 -0.89 -7.14 -18.76
CA GLY A 336 -1.69 -8.35 -18.84
C GLY A 336 -2.99 -8.11 -19.63
N ASN A 337 -3.90 -9.09 -19.59
CA ASN A 337 -5.05 -9.13 -20.50
C ASN A 337 -6.38 -8.79 -19.80
N ASN A 338 -6.34 -8.18 -18.62
CA ASN A 338 -7.54 -7.91 -17.81
C ASN A 338 -7.83 -6.39 -17.72
N GLN A 339 -9.11 -6.06 -17.47
CA GLN A 339 -9.67 -4.70 -17.42
C GLN A 339 -9.57 -4.04 -16.04
N ASP A 340 -9.25 -4.81 -15.00
CA ASP A 340 -9.22 -4.27 -13.65
C ASP A 340 -8.02 -3.32 -13.50
N ASP A 341 -8.16 -2.27 -12.71
CA ASP A 341 -7.03 -1.40 -12.41
C ASP A 341 -6.10 -2.09 -11.39
N ILE A 342 -4.78 -1.87 -11.47
CA ILE A 342 -3.85 -2.34 -10.42
C ILE A 342 -3.36 -1.16 -9.61
N LYS A 343 -3.38 -1.31 -8.29
CA LYS A 343 -2.65 -0.42 -7.40
C LYS A 343 -1.18 -0.86 -7.32
N ILE A 344 -0.27 -0.06 -7.86
CA ILE A 344 1.19 -0.27 -7.78
C ILE A 344 1.80 1.09 -7.39
N LEU A 345 2.67 1.11 -6.37
CA LEU A 345 3.32 2.35 -5.88
C LEU A 345 2.30 3.40 -5.37
N GLY A 346 1.22 2.98 -4.71
CA GLY A 346 0.15 3.89 -4.24
C GLY A 346 -0.78 4.42 -5.33
N GLY A 347 -0.33 4.43 -6.59
CA GLY A 347 -1.09 4.82 -7.77
C GLY A 347 -1.92 3.69 -8.38
N THR A 348 -3.05 4.04 -8.99
CA THR A 348 -3.91 3.11 -9.73
C THR A 348 -3.54 3.14 -11.21
N ILE A 349 -2.84 2.11 -11.69
CA ILE A 349 -2.56 1.91 -13.12
C ILE A 349 -3.84 1.35 -13.75
N LYS A 350 -4.49 2.19 -14.56
CA LYS A 350 -5.69 1.80 -15.29
C LYS A 350 -5.30 1.10 -16.59
N PHE A 351 -5.88 -0.07 -16.82
CA PHE A 351 -5.65 -0.83 -18.02
C PHE A 351 -6.87 -0.73 -18.94
N SER A 352 -6.75 0.00 -20.05
CA SER A 352 -7.72 -0.09 -21.13
C SER A 352 -7.43 -1.34 -21.95
N SER A 353 -8.38 -2.29 -21.96
CA SER A 353 -8.39 -3.33 -22.98
C SER A 353 -9.23 -2.83 -24.15
N ASP A 354 -8.63 -2.64 -25.32
CA ASP A 354 -9.36 -2.84 -26.56
C ASP A 354 -9.59 -4.35 -26.73
N LEU A 355 -10.76 -4.73 -27.23
CA LEU A 355 -11.13 -6.12 -27.51
C LEU A 355 -10.40 -6.71 -28.73
N ASP A 356 -9.47 -5.96 -29.34
CA ASP A 356 -8.80 -6.36 -30.55
C ASP A 356 -7.63 -7.32 -30.29
N LEU A 357 -7.71 -8.48 -30.94
CA LEU A 357 -6.97 -9.71 -30.66
C LEU A 357 -5.68 -9.89 -31.47
N THR A 358 -5.22 -8.87 -32.19
CA THR A 358 -3.87 -8.86 -32.76
C THR A 358 -2.85 -8.56 -31.68
N GLU A 359 -1.62 -9.10 -31.74
CA GLU A 359 -0.50 -8.58 -30.96
C GLU A 359 -0.46 -7.07 -31.18
N SER A 360 -0.93 -6.31 -30.19
CA SER A 360 -1.07 -4.88 -30.30
C SER A 360 0.34 -4.32 -30.43
N LYS A 361 0.71 -3.87 -31.63
CA LYS A 361 1.96 -3.14 -31.88
C LYS A 361 1.86 -1.69 -31.38
N ASN A 362 0.84 -1.37 -30.58
CA ASN A 362 0.66 -0.06 -30.00
C ASN A 362 1.68 0.17 -28.90
N ALA A 363 2.26 1.36 -28.92
CA ALA A 363 3.34 1.81 -28.06
C ALA A 363 3.09 1.53 -26.56
N THR A 364 1.88 1.83 -26.08
CA THR A 364 1.50 1.71 -24.68
C THR A 364 1.50 0.27 -24.17
N ASP A 365 1.27 -0.70 -25.04
CA ASP A 365 1.14 -2.10 -24.68
C ASP A 365 2.50 -2.82 -24.66
N GLN A 366 3.52 -2.20 -25.24
CA GLN A 366 4.89 -2.72 -25.33
C GLN A 366 5.80 -2.24 -24.21
N ALA A 367 5.34 -1.33 -23.35
CA ALA A 367 6.06 -0.89 -22.18
C ALA A 367 6.06 -1.96 -21.08
N TYR A 368 7.21 -2.12 -20.41
CA TYR A 368 7.39 -3.06 -19.31
C TYR A 368 8.36 -2.49 -18.27
N ILE A 369 8.22 -2.97 -17.03
CA ILE A 369 9.14 -2.69 -15.93
C ILE A 369 10.13 -3.86 -15.86
N SER A 370 11.41 -3.55 -15.71
CA SER A 370 12.46 -4.52 -15.42
C SER A 370 13.16 -4.09 -14.14
N ILE A 371 13.27 -5.01 -13.19
CA ILE A 371 14.02 -4.80 -11.94
C ILE A 371 15.08 -5.87 -11.85
N GLU A 372 16.31 -5.47 -11.61
CA GLU A 372 17.43 -6.38 -11.39
C GLU A 372 18.13 -6.04 -10.08
N SER A 373 18.38 -7.04 -9.25
CA SER A 373 19.03 -6.91 -7.95
C SER A 373 20.18 -7.91 -7.87
N THR A 374 21.38 -7.40 -7.58
CA THR A 374 22.64 -8.16 -7.53
C THR A 374 23.37 -7.92 -6.20
N PRO A 375 23.38 -8.91 -5.31
CA PRO A 375 24.28 -8.96 -4.15
C PRO A 375 25.77 -9.01 -4.54
N PHE A 376 26.62 -8.35 -3.75
CA PHE A 376 28.08 -8.35 -3.83
C PHE A 376 28.69 -8.03 -2.45
N ASP A 377 30.02 -8.14 -2.32
CA ASP A 377 30.74 -7.97 -1.03
C ASP A 377 30.10 -8.80 0.10
N ILE A 378 29.84 -10.09 -0.18
CA ILE A 378 29.10 -10.98 0.73
C ILE A 378 30.03 -11.46 1.85
N GLU A 379 29.59 -11.26 3.09
CA GLU A 379 30.23 -11.75 4.29
C GLU A 379 29.23 -12.57 5.11
N ILE A 380 29.65 -13.77 5.53
CA ILE A 380 28.80 -14.74 6.23
C ILE A 380 29.44 -15.12 7.55
N ASN A 381 28.62 -15.27 8.60
CA ASN A 381 29.01 -15.70 9.96
C ASN A 381 30.14 -14.87 10.60
N LYS A 382 30.29 -13.60 10.20
CA LYS A 382 31.19 -12.64 10.85
C LYS A 382 30.42 -11.83 11.91
N PRO A 383 31.03 -11.43 13.04
CA PRO A 383 30.39 -10.53 13.98
C PRO A 383 30.04 -9.20 13.30
N ILE A 384 28.76 -8.80 13.36
CA ILE A 384 28.28 -7.55 12.76
C ILE A 384 27.69 -6.67 13.87
N SER A 385 28.17 -5.44 13.96
CA SER A 385 27.56 -4.41 14.82
C SER A 385 26.52 -3.63 14.03
N ILE A 386 25.25 -3.77 14.40
CA ILE A 386 24.13 -3.05 13.77
C ILE A 386 23.86 -1.78 14.57
N SER A 387 24.22 -0.63 14.01
CA SER A 387 23.88 0.67 14.60
C SER A 387 22.37 0.93 14.51
N LYS A 388 21.75 1.53 15.54
CA LYS A 388 20.33 1.91 15.58
C LYS A 388 19.36 0.81 15.10
N PRO A 389 19.38 -0.40 15.69
CA PRO A 389 18.71 -1.57 15.13
C PRO A 389 17.17 -1.51 15.09
N ARG A 390 16.56 -0.56 15.79
CA ARG A 390 15.11 -0.41 15.85
C ARG A 390 14.53 0.32 14.63
N VAL A 391 15.39 0.88 13.76
CA VAL A 391 15.01 1.41 12.43
C VAL A 391 15.43 0.38 11.38
N LYS A 392 14.47 -0.06 10.54
CA LYS A 392 14.72 -1.12 9.56
C LYS A 392 15.44 -0.62 8.31
N ILE A 393 15.18 0.64 7.90
CA ILE A 393 15.86 1.28 6.77
C ILE A 393 16.50 2.59 7.23
N GLU A 394 17.81 2.77 7.05
CA GLU A 394 18.48 4.06 7.26
C GLU A 394 18.90 4.65 5.91
N VAL A 395 18.57 5.93 5.70
CA VAL A 395 18.97 6.72 4.53
C VAL A 395 19.84 7.87 5.02
N PRO A 396 21.18 7.71 5.07
CA PRO A 396 22.09 8.79 5.43
C PRO A 396 22.06 9.91 4.38
N GLN A 397 22.30 11.16 4.79
CA GLN A 397 22.38 12.29 3.86
C GLN A 397 23.47 12.08 2.78
N SER A 398 24.57 11.41 3.13
CA SER A 398 25.65 11.07 2.19
C SER A 398 25.20 10.12 1.07
N SER A 399 24.12 9.37 1.25
CA SER A 399 23.60 8.45 0.22
C SER A 399 22.88 9.16 -0.94
N LEU A 400 22.52 10.43 -0.74
CA LEU A 400 21.73 11.21 -1.70
C LEU A 400 22.59 11.92 -2.75
N LYS A 401 23.88 12.10 -2.47
CA LYS A 401 24.84 12.74 -3.37
C LYS A 401 26.06 11.84 -3.51
N GLN A 402 26.22 11.28 -4.71
CA GLN A 402 27.36 10.44 -5.07
C GLN A 402 27.90 10.90 -6.42
N GLU A 403 29.21 10.89 -6.56
CA GLU A 403 29.88 11.25 -7.81
C GLU A 403 29.60 10.21 -8.91
N ASN A 404 29.75 10.63 -10.17
CA ASN A 404 29.50 9.74 -11.30
C ASN A 404 30.44 8.51 -11.32
N ASP A 405 31.65 8.66 -10.76
CA ASP A 405 32.62 7.57 -10.69
C ASP A 405 32.19 6.44 -9.77
N TYR A 406 31.45 6.74 -8.70
CA TYR A 406 30.83 5.73 -7.84
C TYR A 406 29.92 4.81 -8.67
N TRP A 407 29.12 5.39 -9.56
CA TRP A 407 28.18 4.66 -10.40
C TRP A 407 28.84 3.93 -11.57
N ASN A 408 30.05 4.33 -11.97
CA ASN A 408 30.79 3.68 -13.05
C ASN A 408 31.13 2.22 -12.72
N ALA A 409 31.35 1.88 -11.44
CA ALA A 409 31.59 0.52 -10.99
C ALA A 409 30.40 -0.45 -11.25
N PHE A 410 29.18 0.07 -11.32
CA PHE A 410 27.96 -0.73 -11.55
C PHE A 410 27.48 -0.72 -12.99
N LYS A 411 28.20 -0.05 -13.90
CA LYS A 411 27.96 -0.14 -15.34
C LYS A 411 28.47 -1.50 -15.83
N LYS A 412 27.68 -2.55 -15.57
CA LYS A 412 27.95 -3.91 -16.06
C LYS A 412 27.97 -4.02 -17.59
N ASP A 413 27.51 -2.99 -18.31
CA ASP A 413 27.28 -3.09 -19.75
C ASP A 413 27.69 -1.81 -20.50
N THR A 414 28.68 -1.95 -21.38
CA THR A 414 29.00 -0.97 -22.42
C THR A 414 27.97 -0.99 -23.56
N LEU A 415 27.00 -1.93 -23.54
CA LEU A 415 26.02 -2.13 -24.60
C LEU A 415 24.75 -1.27 -24.48
N ASP A 416 24.27 -0.93 -23.26
CA ASP A 416 23.03 -0.14 -23.12
C ASP A 416 23.28 1.37 -23.21
N LYS A 417 23.40 1.85 -24.46
CA LYS A 417 23.61 3.27 -24.80
C LYS A 417 22.47 4.20 -24.34
N ARG A 418 21.30 3.65 -23.95
CA ARG A 418 20.10 4.42 -23.57
C ARG A 418 20.14 4.92 -22.13
N LYS A 419 20.86 4.23 -21.24
CA LYS A 419 20.86 4.51 -19.80
C LYS A 419 21.28 5.95 -19.49
N LEU A 420 22.43 6.41 -20.00
CA LEU A 420 22.91 7.77 -19.74
C LEU A 420 21.96 8.85 -20.29
N ARG A 421 21.49 8.65 -21.52
CA ARG A 421 20.55 9.60 -22.16
C ARG A 421 19.24 9.72 -21.40
N THR A 422 18.80 8.63 -20.75
CA THR A 422 17.58 8.63 -19.94
C THR A 422 17.70 9.58 -18.75
N TYR A 423 18.81 9.57 -18.00
CA TYR A 423 19.02 10.54 -16.92
C TYR A 423 18.98 11.97 -17.47
N THR A 424 19.84 12.30 -18.44
CA THR A 424 19.92 13.66 -18.98
C THR A 424 18.58 14.18 -19.51
N SER A 425 17.81 13.36 -20.23
CA SER A 425 16.55 13.81 -20.83
C SER A 425 15.41 13.89 -19.82
N ILE A 426 15.31 12.95 -18.88
CA ILE A 426 14.28 12.98 -17.83
C ILE A 426 14.58 14.07 -16.81
N ASP A 427 15.84 14.31 -16.48
CA ASP A 427 16.26 15.43 -15.62
C ASP A 427 15.87 16.77 -16.26
N SER A 428 16.18 16.95 -17.55
CA SER A 428 15.78 18.15 -18.31
C SER A 428 14.27 18.31 -18.37
N LEU A 429 13.53 17.22 -18.60
CA LEU A 429 12.07 17.22 -18.61
C LEU A 429 11.51 17.61 -17.24
N SER A 430 12.02 16.99 -16.16
CA SER A 430 11.59 17.25 -14.79
C SER A 430 11.82 18.71 -14.38
N LEU A 431 12.97 19.27 -14.73
CA LEU A 431 13.28 20.69 -14.52
C LEU A 431 12.31 21.60 -15.30
N SER A 432 12.05 21.31 -16.58
CA SER A 432 11.13 22.09 -17.41
C SER A 432 9.67 22.04 -16.93
N GLU A 433 9.22 20.86 -16.51
CA GLU A 433 7.84 20.59 -16.06
C GLU A 433 7.65 20.79 -14.56
N LYS A 434 8.72 21.12 -13.83
CA LYS A 434 8.78 21.27 -12.37
C LYS A 434 8.16 20.08 -11.63
N ILE A 435 8.47 18.85 -12.05
CA ILE A 435 7.84 17.63 -11.52
C ILE A 435 8.14 17.48 -10.03
N GLU A 436 9.40 17.67 -9.62
CA GLU A 436 9.79 17.61 -8.20
C GLU A 436 9.02 18.62 -7.35
N HIS A 437 8.83 19.84 -7.85
CA HIS A 437 8.01 20.86 -7.20
C HIS A 437 6.54 20.47 -7.09
N LYS A 438 5.95 19.87 -8.13
CA LYS A 438 4.56 19.36 -8.11
C LYS A 438 4.40 18.24 -7.08
N VAL A 439 5.37 17.32 -6.96
CA VAL A 439 5.37 16.25 -5.95
C VAL A 439 5.50 16.85 -4.54
N PHE A 440 6.42 17.79 -4.34
CA PHE A 440 6.57 18.52 -3.09
C PHE A 440 5.27 19.23 -2.67
N LEU A 441 4.65 19.96 -3.61
CA LEU A 441 3.39 20.67 -3.40
C LEU A 441 2.25 19.70 -3.05
N GLY A 442 2.14 18.58 -3.79
CA GLY A 442 1.15 17.54 -3.52
C GLY A 442 1.26 16.98 -2.11
N ARG A 443 2.49 16.67 -1.64
CA ARG A 443 2.74 16.21 -0.26
C ARG A 443 2.29 17.24 0.78
N LYS A 444 2.60 18.52 0.57
CA LYS A 444 2.19 19.60 1.48
C LYS A 444 0.67 19.72 1.54
N ILE A 445 -0.02 19.71 0.39
CA ILE A 445 -1.49 19.82 0.32
C ILE A 445 -2.17 18.63 1.01
N ILE A 446 -1.65 17.42 0.85
CA ILE A 446 -2.19 16.21 1.52
C ILE A 446 -2.00 16.26 3.05
N ASN A 447 -0.98 16.98 3.51
CA ASN A 447 -0.78 17.25 4.92
C ASN A 447 -1.57 18.50 5.40
N GLY A 448 -2.30 19.16 4.50
CA GLY A 448 -3.16 20.31 4.78
C GLY A 448 -2.46 21.65 4.70
N TYR A 449 -1.31 21.72 4.03
CA TYR A 449 -0.52 22.94 3.91
C TYR A 449 -0.31 23.37 2.46
N PHE A 450 -0.30 24.68 2.22
CA PHE A 450 0.13 25.27 0.96
C PHE A 450 1.43 26.09 1.19
N PRO A 451 2.59 25.63 0.66
CA PRO A 451 3.88 26.25 0.93
C PRO A 451 4.06 27.55 0.12
N VAL A 452 4.22 28.67 0.82
CA VAL A 452 4.50 30.00 0.27
C VAL A 452 5.78 30.56 0.92
N SER A 453 6.88 30.54 0.18
CA SER A 453 8.19 30.97 0.67
C SER A 453 8.55 30.28 2.01
N ILE A 454 8.75 31.06 3.08
CA ILE A 454 9.09 30.60 4.43
C ILE A 454 7.89 30.11 5.25
N PHE A 455 6.66 30.24 4.75
CA PHE A 455 5.44 29.82 5.42
C PHE A 455 4.79 28.63 4.72
N ASP A 456 4.23 27.73 5.50
CA ASP A 456 3.29 26.70 5.06
C ASP A 456 1.90 27.12 5.55
N ILE A 457 1.06 27.64 4.64
CA ILE A 457 -0.29 28.13 4.95
C ILE A 457 -1.20 26.94 5.28
N ASP A 458 -1.85 26.96 6.43
CA ASP A 458 -2.76 25.91 6.89
C ASP A 458 -4.13 26.02 6.19
N LEU A 459 -4.37 25.11 5.24
CA LEU A 459 -5.60 25.04 4.47
C LEU A 459 -6.83 24.69 5.32
N ARG A 460 -6.64 24.11 6.51
CA ARG A 460 -7.74 23.72 7.44
C ARG A 460 -8.28 24.91 8.23
N SER A 461 -7.53 26.02 8.25
CA SER A 461 -7.90 27.23 9.01
C SER A 461 -8.76 28.21 8.20
N ILE A 462 -8.85 28.03 6.88
CA ILE A 462 -9.40 29.06 5.97
C ILE A 462 -10.91 29.26 6.16
N VAL A 463 -11.67 28.17 6.08
CA VAL A 463 -13.14 28.19 6.21
C VAL A 463 -13.58 27.04 7.09
N LYS A 464 -14.34 27.35 8.14
CA LYS A 464 -15.06 26.39 8.96
C LYS A 464 -16.50 26.85 9.14
N TYR A 465 -17.36 25.91 9.52
CA TYR A 465 -18.70 26.22 9.98
C TYR A 465 -18.94 25.48 11.31
N ASN A 466 -19.78 26.01 12.19
CA ASN A 466 -20.47 25.22 13.21
C ASN A 466 -21.70 26.00 13.67
N ASN A 467 -22.59 25.35 14.42
CA ASN A 467 -23.83 25.99 14.83
C ASN A 467 -23.65 27.12 15.85
N PHE A 468 -22.49 27.21 16.52
CA PHE A 468 -22.19 28.25 17.49
C PHE A 468 -21.62 29.51 16.81
N GLU A 469 -20.49 29.38 16.09
CA GLU A 469 -19.77 30.48 15.42
C GLU A 469 -20.38 30.86 14.05
N GLY A 470 -21.26 30.03 13.49
CA GLY A 470 -21.72 30.19 12.11
C GLY A 470 -20.57 29.93 11.13
N PHE A 471 -20.42 30.81 10.13
CA PHE A 471 -19.23 30.78 9.28
C PHE A 471 -18.03 31.36 10.03
N ARG A 472 -16.93 30.61 10.03
CA ARG A 472 -15.66 31.02 10.60
C ARG A 472 -14.62 31.13 9.49
N LEU A 473 -14.10 32.34 9.29
CA LEU A 473 -13.02 32.60 8.35
C LEU A 473 -11.72 32.82 9.12
N GLY A 474 -10.65 32.18 8.67
CA GLY A 474 -9.37 32.30 9.34
C GLY A 474 -8.18 32.20 8.41
N VAL A 475 -7.01 32.49 8.97
CA VAL A 475 -5.72 32.28 8.33
C VAL A 475 -4.78 31.72 9.37
N GLY A 476 -4.11 30.62 9.03
CA GLY A 476 -3.08 30.00 9.83
C GLY A 476 -1.87 29.65 8.99
N ALA A 477 -0.70 29.66 9.60
CA ALA A 477 0.54 29.30 8.93
C ALA A 477 1.56 28.73 9.92
N VAL A 478 2.49 27.94 9.39
CA VAL A 478 3.65 27.43 10.12
C VAL A 478 4.92 27.79 9.36
N THR A 479 5.93 28.32 10.02
CA THR A 479 7.23 28.57 9.36
C THR A 479 7.92 27.25 9.00
N ASN A 480 8.56 27.19 7.83
CA ASN A 480 9.20 25.97 7.32
C ASN A 480 10.74 26.05 7.33
N SER A 481 11.40 24.99 6.85
CA SER A 481 12.87 24.84 6.87
C SER A 481 13.64 25.90 6.07
N LYS A 482 12.97 26.70 5.22
CA LYS A 482 13.62 27.85 4.57
C LYS A 482 13.90 28.99 5.55
N LEU A 483 13.12 29.12 6.62
CA LEU A 483 13.40 30.07 7.70
C LEU A 483 14.43 29.49 8.67
N SER A 484 14.17 28.27 9.16
CA SER A 484 15.06 27.58 10.08
C SER A 484 14.75 26.08 10.14
N GLU A 485 15.79 25.25 10.22
CA GLU A 485 15.64 23.82 10.54
C GLU A 485 15.45 23.57 12.04
N LYS A 486 15.80 24.53 12.90
CA LYS A 486 15.77 24.40 14.37
C LYS A 486 14.56 25.05 15.03
N TYR A 487 14.03 26.11 14.44
CA TYR A 487 12.92 26.88 15.00
C TYR A 487 11.71 26.82 14.08
N LYS A 488 10.52 26.60 14.65
CA LYS A 488 9.25 26.73 13.93
C LYS A 488 8.30 27.57 14.77
N VAL A 489 7.49 28.39 14.12
CA VAL A 489 6.38 29.12 14.76
C VAL A 489 5.13 28.77 13.99
N ALA A 490 4.15 28.20 14.68
CA ALA A 490 2.79 28.04 14.17
C ALA A 490 1.91 29.16 14.74
N PHE A 491 1.02 29.71 13.94
CA PHE A 491 0.04 30.69 14.41
C PHE A 491 -1.23 30.62 13.57
N TYR A 492 -2.35 31.06 14.15
CA TYR A 492 -3.59 31.26 13.42
C TYR A 492 -4.42 32.38 14.05
N GLY A 493 -5.29 32.98 13.23
CA GLY A 493 -6.35 33.89 13.64
C GLY A 493 -7.61 33.59 12.84
N ALA A 494 -8.78 33.71 13.45
CA ALA A 494 -10.07 33.47 12.83
C ALA A 494 -11.18 34.32 13.45
N TYR A 495 -12.20 34.63 12.67
CA TYR A 495 -13.37 35.38 13.10
C TYR A 495 -14.64 34.55 12.84
N GLY A 496 -15.49 34.41 13.86
CA GLY A 496 -16.80 33.78 13.74
C GLY A 496 -17.87 34.85 13.52
N PHE A 497 -18.71 34.66 12.49
CA PHE A 497 -19.71 35.65 12.11
C PHE A 497 -21.01 35.60 12.92
N LYS A 498 -21.25 34.53 13.69
CA LYS A 498 -22.47 34.40 14.50
C LYS A 498 -22.24 34.79 15.96
N ASP A 499 -21.05 34.55 16.48
CA ASP A 499 -20.65 34.90 17.84
C ASP A 499 -19.88 36.23 17.89
N ASP A 500 -19.57 36.84 16.75
CA ASP A 500 -18.88 38.14 16.59
C ASP A 500 -17.51 38.23 17.31
N GLU A 501 -16.86 37.09 17.53
CA GLU A 501 -15.68 36.99 18.38
C GLU A 501 -14.44 36.51 17.59
N PHE A 502 -13.26 37.03 17.95
CA PHE A 502 -11.99 36.64 17.34
C PHE A 502 -11.31 35.51 18.11
N LYS A 503 -10.75 34.54 17.39
CA LYS A 503 -10.04 33.37 17.95
C LYS A 503 -8.63 33.31 17.39
N TYR A 504 -7.66 32.95 18.21
CA TYR A 504 -6.27 32.98 17.79
C TYR A 504 -5.39 32.04 18.61
N GLY A 505 -4.24 31.71 18.05
CA GLY A 505 -3.22 30.97 18.77
C GLY A 505 -1.84 31.11 18.16
N ILE A 506 -0.82 30.90 18.99
CA ILE A 506 0.59 30.94 18.61
C ILE A 506 1.37 29.86 19.35
N THR A 507 2.27 29.19 18.63
CA THR A 507 3.07 28.08 19.12
C THR A 507 4.50 28.16 18.57
N PRO A 508 5.42 28.87 19.24
CA PRO A 508 6.85 28.70 19.00
C PRO A 508 7.33 27.31 19.44
N SER A 509 8.19 26.70 18.64
CA SER A 509 8.85 25.44 18.97
C SER A 509 10.33 25.42 18.59
N TYR A 510 11.11 24.70 19.38
CA TYR A 510 12.54 24.46 19.19
C TYR A 510 12.82 22.96 19.04
N LEU A 511 13.61 22.61 18.01
CA LEU A 511 14.08 21.25 17.77
C LEU A 511 15.31 20.97 18.64
N ALA A 512 15.10 20.32 19.77
CA ALA A 512 16.17 19.95 20.69
C ALA A 512 17.03 18.79 20.14
N HIS A 513 16.45 17.87 19.35
CA HIS A 513 17.21 16.75 18.77
C HIS A 513 16.57 16.21 17.48
N SER A 514 17.31 16.28 16.36
CA SER A 514 16.79 15.94 15.01
C SER A 514 16.49 14.45 14.83
N ASN A 515 17.33 13.54 15.33
CA ASN A 515 17.16 12.09 15.10
C ASN A 515 15.96 11.50 15.86
N SER A 516 15.61 12.06 17.01
CA SER A 516 14.39 11.67 17.74
C SER A 516 13.22 12.58 17.44
N GLU A 517 13.39 13.58 16.58
CA GLU A 517 12.38 14.63 16.34
C GLU A 517 11.85 15.22 17.66
N THR A 518 12.75 15.53 18.59
CA THR A 518 12.36 16.10 19.89
C THR A 518 12.08 17.59 19.73
N TRP A 519 10.80 17.97 19.78
CA TRP A 519 10.34 19.35 19.74
C TRP A 519 9.90 19.80 21.13
N VAL A 520 10.43 20.92 21.59
CA VAL A 520 9.94 21.64 22.77
C VAL A 520 9.10 22.79 22.28
N SER A 521 7.86 22.91 22.74
CA SER A 521 6.92 23.94 22.30
C SER A 521 6.30 24.65 23.48
N ALA A 522 6.06 25.95 23.32
CA ALA A 522 5.17 26.72 24.16
C ALA A 522 4.00 27.16 23.29
N SER A 523 2.77 27.09 23.79
CA SER A 523 1.56 27.40 23.04
C SER A 523 0.60 28.25 23.87
N TYR A 524 -0.01 29.23 23.23
CA TYR A 524 -1.14 30.00 23.76
C TYR A 524 -2.27 30.00 22.73
N SER A 525 -3.51 29.80 23.16
CA SER A 525 -4.69 29.94 22.31
C SER A 525 -5.92 30.40 23.09
N ASP A 526 -6.75 31.21 22.45
CA ASP A 526 -8.12 31.56 22.87
C ASP A 526 -9.06 31.11 21.74
N ASP A 527 -9.76 30.00 21.96
CA ASP A 527 -10.61 29.35 20.97
C ASP A 527 -11.68 28.47 21.64
N ILE A 528 -12.70 28.07 20.89
CA ILE A 528 -13.77 27.20 21.38
C ILE A 528 -13.46 25.71 21.18
N SER A 529 -14.00 24.86 22.05
CA SER A 529 -13.84 23.41 22.01
C SER A 529 -15.16 22.66 22.24
N GLU A 530 -15.29 21.46 21.65
CA GLU A 530 -16.41 20.54 21.89
C GLU A 530 -16.29 19.92 23.30
N ILE A 531 -17.41 19.78 24.02
CA ILE A 531 -17.42 19.12 25.33
C ILE A 531 -17.14 17.61 25.23
N ALA A 532 -16.50 17.06 26.25
CA ALA A 532 -16.30 15.61 26.44
C ALA A 532 -15.65 14.88 25.26
N GLN A 533 -14.84 15.58 24.46
CA GLN A 533 -14.24 15.02 23.25
C GLN A 533 -13.13 14.01 23.59
N THR A 534 -13.27 12.78 23.11
CA THR A 534 -12.25 11.74 23.28
C THR A 534 -11.17 11.82 22.20
N ASN A 535 -10.16 12.65 22.43
CA ASN A 535 -9.00 12.79 21.55
C ASN A 535 -7.72 12.21 22.16
N PHE A 536 -6.93 11.51 21.34
CA PHE A 536 -5.58 11.08 21.67
C PHE A 536 -4.57 12.01 21.03
N ILE A 537 -3.76 12.71 21.83
CA ILE A 537 -2.87 13.77 21.35
C ILE A 537 -1.80 13.27 20.36
N THR A 538 -1.41 11.99 20.46
CA THR A 538 -0.41 11.35 19.59
C THR A 538 -0.96 10.92 18.23
N ASP A 539 -2.28 11.02 17.99
CA ASP A 539 -2.86 10.64 16.72
C ASP A 539 -2.45 11.58 15.58
N SER A 540 -2.10 10.98 14.44
CA SER A 540 -1.84 11.73 13.21
C SER A 540 -3.11 12.45 12.72
N ARG A 541 -3.08 13.79 12.73
CA ARG A 541 -4.10 14.65 12.09
C ARG A 541 -3.90 14.62 10.57
N ARG A 542 -4.67 13.79 9.86
CA ARG A 542 -4.70 13.81 8.38
C ARG A 542 -5.49 15.02 7.90
N PHE A 543 -5.09 15.59 6.76
CA PHE A 543 -5.88 16.64 6.12
C PHE A 543 -7.27 16.14 5.77
N LYS A 544 -8.27 16.90 6.18
CA LYS A 544 -9.63 16.85 5.68
C LYS A 544 -9.96 18.27 5.23
N ILE A 545 -10.67 18.42 4.12
CA ILE A 545 -11.13 19.73 3.64
C ILE A 545 -11.95 20.41 4.74
N TYR A 546 -12.83 19.65 5.39
CA TYR A 546 -13.57 20.06 6.57
C TYR A 546 -14.09 18.82 7.32
N ASP A 547 -14.20 18.90 8.64
CA ASP A 547 -14.87 17.86 9.44
C ASP A 547 -16.34 18.25 9.59
N PRO A 548 -17.32 17.50 9.06
CA PRO A 548 -18.72 17.89 9.13
C PRO A 548 -19.35 17.74 10.52
N ARG A 549 -18.64 17.11 11.47
CA ARG A 549 -19.15 16.88 12.83
C ARG A 549 -19.58 18.17 13.56
N PRO A 550 -18.78 19.25 13.59
CA PRO A 550 -19.15 20.49 14.29
C PRO A 550 -20.40 21.18 13.74
N ILE A 551 -20.84 20.87 12.51
CA ILE A 551 -22.12 21.37 11.98
C ILE A 551 -23.28 20.97 12.90
N ASN A 552 -23.21 19.80 13.54
CA ASN A 552 -24.35 19.23 14.25
C ASN A 552 -24.23 19.31 15.77
N ILE A 553 -23.10 19.80 16.28
CA ILE A 553 -22.86 20.00 17.71
C ILE A 553 -23.34 21.40 18.09
N SER A 554 -24.02 21.50 19.23
CA SER A 554 -24.48 22.78 19.80
C SER A 554 -23.77 23.18 21.10
N THR A 555 -23.03 22.25 21.71
CA THR A 555 -22.41 22.44 23.03
C THR A 555 -20.91 22.66 22.89
N PHE A 556 -20.49 23.90 23.16
CA PHE A 556 -19.11 24.34 23.13
C PHE A 556 -18.73 25.04 24.44
N TYR A 557 -17.44 25.13 24.70
CA TYR A 557 -16.88 25.99 25.74
C TYR A 557 -15.75 26.82 25.16
N ASN A 558 -15.59 28.05 25.64
CA ASN A 558 -14.40 28.84 25.37
C ASN A 558 -13.23 28.32 26.22
N ASN A 559 -12.05 28.26 25.63
CA ASN A 559 -10.86 27.72 26.26
C ASN A 559 -9.63 28.60 26.00
N ARG A 560 -9.22 29.35 27.03
CA ARG A 560 -7.93 30.04 27.04
C ARG A 560 -6.87 29.10 27.58
N MET A 561 -6.09 28.52 26.67
CA MET A 561 -5.12 27.48 26.95
C MET A 561 -3.70 28.01 26.81
N SER A 562 -2.93 27.94 27.89
CA SER A 562 -1.47 28.08 27.90
C SER A 562 -0.83 26.72 28.14
N SER A 563 0.14 26.31 27.33
CA SER A 563 0.81 25.02 27.52
C SER A 563 2.29 25.04 27.15
N VAL A 564 3.06 24.20 27.83
CA VAL A 564 4.44 23.88 27.48
C VAL A 564 4.55 22.39 27.38
N TYR A 565 5.09 21.90 26.26
CA TYR A 565 5.13 20.47 25.99
C TYR A 565 6.34 20.04 25.16
N VAL A 566 6.66 18.76 25.28
CA VAL A 566 7.72 18.08 24.55
C VAL A 566 7.11 16.92 23.77
N GLU A 567 7.28 16.96 22.45
CA GLU A 567 6.97 15.86 21.55
C GLU A 567 8.25 15.16 21.13
N SER A 568 8.31 13.83 21.19
CA SER A 568 9.52 13.11 20.83
C SER A 568 9.25 11.68 20.36
N LYS A 569 10.11 11.20 19.45
CA LYS A 569 10.22 9.81 18.99
C LYS A 569 11.52 9.18 19.49
N PHE A 570 11.91 9.47 20.73
CA PHE A 570 13.14 8.95 21.36
C PHE A 570 13.09 7.44 21.57
N LEU A 571 11.93 6.93 22.02
CA LEU A 571 11.65 5.50 22.02
C LEU A 571 11.32 5.05 20.60
N PRO A 572 11.96 3.99 20.08
CA PRO A 572 11.70 3.56 18.72
C PRO A 572 10.33 2.95 18.56
N LYS A 573 9.73 3.20 17.40
CA LYS A 573 8.35 2.85 17.09
C LYS A 573 7.31 3.50 18.03
N THR A 574 7.71 4.57 18.72
CA THR A 574 6.85 5.31 19.64
C THR A 574 6.78 6.78 19.22
N SER A 575 5.61 7.39 19.44
CA SER A 575 5.45 8.85 19.51
C SER A 575 5.06 9.18 20.94
N SER A 576 5.81 10.07 21.57
CA SER A 576 5.64 10.47 22.97
C SER A 576 5.30 11.95 23.06
N TYR A 577 4.44 12.28 24.01
CA TYR A 577 4.06 13.63 24.37
C TYR A 577 4.10 13.76 25.88
N PHE A 578 4.72 14.83 26.36
CA PHE A 578 4.64 15.27 27.75
C PHE A 578 4.34 16.76 27.76
N GLY A 579 3.28 17.17 28.44
CA GLY A 579 2.90 18.57 28.49
C GLY A 579 2.30 18.98 29.82
N VAL A 580 2.43 20.26 30.14
CA VAL A 580 1.71 20.93 31.21
C VAL A 580 0.84 21.99 30.57
N SER A 581 -0.43 22.05 30.95
CA SER A 581 -1.40 23.02 30.45
C SER A 581 -2.12 23.72 31.59
N HIS A 582 -2.43 24.99 31.38
CA HIS A 582 -3.31 25.80 32.20
C HIS A 582 -4.45 26.30 31.30
N ASN A 583 -5.68 25.95 31.66
CA ASN A 583 -6.88 26.20 30.86
C ASN A 583 -7.88 27.00 31.68
N GLN A 584 -8.28 28.18 31.21
CA GLN A 584 -9.46 28.89 31.71
C GLN A 584 -10.65 28.54 30.83
N ILE A 585 -11.68 27.97 31.43
CA ILE A 585 -12.79 27.34 30.73
C ILE A 585 -14.10 28.05 31.08
N GLN A 586 -14.81 28.45 30.04
CA GLN A 586 -16.14 29.04 30.11
C GLN A 586 -17.10 28.23 29.22
N PRO A 587 -17.96 27.38 29.80
CA PRO A 587 -19.10 26.78 29.09
C PRO A 587 -19.96 27.85 28.40
N LEU A 588 -20.30 27.64 27.12
CA LEU A 588 -21.12 28.56 26.32
C LEU A 588 -22.58 28.08 26.20
N PHE A 589 -23.02 27.34 27.22
CA PHE A 589 -24.36 26.78 27.38
C PHE A 589 -24.71 26.76 28.87
N ASP A 590 -25.99 26.56 29.21
CA ASP A 590 -26.43 26.51 30.60
C ASP A 590 -25.81 25.29 31.32
N TYR A 591 -24.80 25.56 32.13
CA TYR A 591 -24.07 24.53 32.86
C TYR A 591 -23.49 25.10 34.15
N THR A 592 -23.69 24.37 35.24
CA THR A 592 -23.04 24.64 36.52
C THR A 592 -22.53 23.33 37.09
N PHE A 593 -21.25 23.30 37.44
CA PHE A 593 -20.66 22.19 38.18
C PHE A 593 -20.69 22.50 39.68
N VAL A 594 -21.32 21.65 40.47
CA VAL A 594 -21.41 21.80 41.92
C VAL A 594 -20.42 20.85 42.57
N ASN A 595 -19.38 21.40 43.20
CA ASN A 595 -18.38 20.63 43.94
C ASN A 595 -18.26 21.15 45.37
N ASP A 596 -18.40 20.26 46.36
CA ASP A 596 -18.38 20.59 47.80
C ASP A 596 -19.26 21.81 48.18
N GLY A 597 -20.45 21.91 47.58
CA GLY A 597 -21.40 23.01 47.83
C GLY A 597 -21.05 24.35 47.17
N LYS A 598 -19.93 24.44 46.44
CA LYS A 598 -19.57 25.59 45.60
C LYS A 598 -20.00 25.35 44.16
N SER A 599 -20.65 26.36 43.59
CA SER A 599 -21.10 26.35 42.19
C SER A 599 -20.06 26.99 41.28
N TYR A 600 -19.70 26.31 40.19
CA TYR A 600 -18.74 26.76 39.19
C TYR A 600 -19.44 26.87 37.84
N THR A 601 -19.57 28.12 37.35
CA THR A 601 -20.00 28.42 35.98
C THR A 601 -18.79 28.60 35.07
N ASP A 602 -17.70 29.14 35.60
CA ASP A 602 -16.39 29.23 34.97
C ASP A 602 -15.37 28.57 35.89
N TYR A 603 -14.33 27.97 35.32
CA TYR A 603 -13.33 27.26 36.11
C TYR A 603 -11.98 27.16 35.40
N THR A 604 -10.96 26.92 36.20
CA THR A 604 -9.58 26.82 35.77
C THR A 604 -9.02 25.44 36.07
N ILE A 605 -8.36 24.85 35.08
CA ILE A 605 -7.74 23.52 35.18
C ILE A 605 -6.28 23.63 34.79
N SER A 606 -5.41 23.31 35.74
CA SER A 606 -3.98 23.12 35.53
C SER A 606 -3.67 21.63 35.56
N ALA A 607 -3.10 21.07 34.48
CA ALA A 607 -2.91 19.63 34.34
C ALA A 607 -1.60 19.25 33.64
N VAL A 608 -1.09 18.09 34.00
CA VAL A 608 -0.01 17.38 33.31
C VAL A 608 -0.60 16.28 32.46
N GLN A 609 -0.08 16.12 31.24
CA GLN A 609 -0.47 15.06 30.34
C GLN A 609 0.75 14.30 29.81
N LEU A 610 0.68 12.98 29.89
CA LEU A 610 1.64 12.03 29.34
C LEU A 610 0.92 11.18 28.31
N ALA A 611 1.43 11.11 27.07
CA ALA A 611 0.84 10.25 26.05
C ALA A 611 1.89 9.50 25.24
N PHE A 612 1.58 8.25 24.91
CA PHE A 612 2.42 7.34 24.14
C PHE A 612 1.57 6.65 23.08
N GLN A 613 1.98 6.77 21.82
CA GLN A 613 1.52 5.86 20.76
C GLN A 613 2.65 4.89 20.42
N TRP A 614 2.43 3.60 20.63
CA TRP A 614 3.38 2.53 20.36
C TRP A 614 2.91 1.63 19.21
N ASN A 615 3.73 1.54 18.16
CA ASN A 615 3.47 0.73 16.97
C ASN A 615 4.54 -0.38 16.82
N PRO A 616 4.59 -1.36 17.74
CA PRO A 616 5.71 -2.32 17.86
C PRO A 616 5.96 -3.15 16.60
N PHE A 617 4.91 -3.46 15.85
CA PHE A 617 4.98 -4.33 14.68
C PHE A 617 5.33 -3.57 13.39
N SER A 618 5.17 -2.25 13.35
CA SER A 618 5.46 -1.45 12.17
C SER A 618 6.96 -1.36 11.88
N ASN A 619 7.32 -1.14 10.61
CA ASN A 619 8.69 -0.86 10.22
C ASN A 619 8.87 0.61 9.86
N TYR A 620 10.00 1.16 10.28
CA TYR A 620 10.33 2.57 10.14
C TYR A 620 11.58 2.74 9.28
N MET A 621 11.58 3.85 8.54
CA MET A 621 12.73 4.37 7.81
C MET A 621 13.20 5.67 8.46
N GLN A 622 14.49 5.79 8.73
CA GLN A 622 15.11 7.06 9.12
C GLN A 622 15.63 7.73 7.85
N THR A 623 15.11 8.93 7.57
CA THR A 623 15.57 9.78 6.48
C THR A 623 16.16 11.08 7.05
N PRO A 624 16.85 11.88 6.23
CA PRO A 624 17.29 13.22 6.63
C PRO A 624 16.11 14.16 6.89
N MET A 625 14.94 13.90 6.29
CA MET A 625 13.71 14.68 6.53
C MET A 625 12.93 14.23 7.79
N GLY A 626 13.31 13.11 8.40
CA GLY A 626 12.62 12.53 9.56
C GLY A 626 12.33 11.03 9.43
N LYS A 627 11.59 10.50 10.41
CA LYS A 627 11.17 9.10 10.50
C LYS A 627 9.85 8.87 9.78
N ILE A 628 9.86 7.94 8.83
CA ILE A 628 8.70 7.52 8.05
C ILE A 628 8.28 6.12 8.47
N GLU A 629 7.01 5.94 8.87
CA GLU A 629 6.38 4.62 9.05
C GLU A 629 5.96 4.09 7.67
N TYR A 630 6.88 3.39 6.98
CA TYR A 630 6.63 2.92 5.61
C TYR A 630 5.83 1.61 5.56
N GLU A 631 5.96 0.74 6.56
CA GLU A 631 5.19 -0.50 6.66
C GLU A 631 4.35 -0.48 7.94
N LYS A 632 3.07 -0.11 7.79
CA LYS A 632 2.12 0.00 8.90
C LYS A 632 1.60 -1.39 9.25
N ARG A 633 1.87 -1.84 10.47
CA ARG A 633 1.37 -3.12 10.99
C ARG A 633 0.60 -2.93 12.29
N HIS A 634 -0.11 -3.97 12.68
CA HIS A 634 -1.06 -3.99 13.79
C HIS A 634 -0.74 -5.12 14.79
N PRO A 635 -1.18 -5.02 16.05
CA PRO A 635 -1.93 -3.90 16.66
C PRO A 635 -1.10 -2.63 16.89
N LYS A 636 -1.80 -1.49 17.00
CA LYS A 636 -1.26 -0.20 17.43
C LYS A 636 -1.87 0.17 18.78
N PHE A 637 -1.07 0.70 19.69
CA PHE A 637 -1.49 1.02 21.05
C PHE A 637 -1.30 2.51 21.32
N SER A 638 -2.28 3.14 21.94
CA SER A 638 -2.19 4.50 22.46
C SER A 638 -2.58 4.49 23.94
N LEU A 639 -1.75 5.08 24.78
CA LEU A 639 -2.00 5.31 26.20
C LEU A 639 -1.85 6.81 26.47
N GLN A 640 -2.79 7.40 27.20
CA GLN A 640 -2.72 8.79 27.62
C GLN A 640 -3.15 8.89 29.08
N LEU A 641 -2.37 9.62 29.87
CA LEU A 641 -2.58 9.86 31.28
C LEU A 641 -2.68 11.37 31.46
N THR A 642 -3.73 11.83 32.12
CA THR A 642 -3.91 13.25 32.47
C THR A 642 -4.09 13.33 33.98
N GLN A 643 -3.40 14.27 34.62
CA GLN A 643 -3.47 14.49 36.06
C GLN A 643 -3.57 16.00 36.31
N THR A 644 -4.60 16.44 37.02
CA THR A 644 -4.65 17.84 37.46
C THR A 644 -3.61 18.11 38.56
N LEU A 645 -3.21 19.38 38.69
CA LEU A 645 -2.21 19.85 39.63
C LEU A 645 -2.87 20.77 40.69
N PRO A 646 -3.38 20.22 41.80
CA PRO A 646 -3.92 21.02 42.88
C PRO A 646 -2.89 22.02 43.42
N GLY A 647 -3.31 23.27 43.64
CA GLY A 647 -2.47 24.32 44.23
C GLY A 647 -1.42 24.95 43.28
N VAL A 648 -1.39 24.58 42.00
CA VAL A 648 -0.49 25.17 40.99
C VAL A 648 -1.30 25.98 39.97
N LEU A 649 -0.96 27.26 39.80
CA LEU A 649 -1.57 28.16 38.81
C LEU A 649 -3.11 28.08 38.81
N GLU A 650 -3.75 28.29 39.98
CA GLU A 650 -5.21 28.30 40.14
C GLU A 650 -5.91 27.08 39.51
N ASN A 651 -6.20 26.06 40.32
CA ASN A 651 -6.81 24.83 39.84
C ASN A 651 -8.03 24.48 40.69
N ASP A 652 -9.21 24.49 40.08
CA ASP A 652 -10.48 24.31 40.79
C ASP A 652 -10.83 22.84 41.07
N PHE A 653 -10.32 21.91 40.26
CA PHE A 653 -10.73 20.49 40.31
C PHE A 653 -9.58 19.50 40.44
N THR A 654 -9.78 18.45 41.23
CA THR A 654 -8.81 17.37 41.38
C THR A 654 -9.29 16.11 40.68
N PHE A 655 -8.71 15.79 39.52
CA PHE A 655 -9.03 14.55 38.80
C PHE A 655 -7.86 13.96 38.02
N SER A 656 -8.00 12.68 37.71
CA SER A 656 -7.07 11.89 36.91
C SER A 656 -7.80 11.19 35.79
N LYS A 657 -7.21 11.10 34.59
CA LYS A 657 -7.74 10.35 33.45
C LYS A 657 -6.72 9.34 32.93
N ILE A 658 -7.21 8.15 32.61
CA ILE A 658 -6.45 7.08 31.95
C ILE A 658 -7.21 6.69 30.69
N ASP A 659 -6.63 6.98 29.54
CA ASP A 659 -7.17 6.69 28.22
C ASP A 659 -6.34 5.61 27.53
N PHE A 660 -6.99 4.57 27.02
CA PHE A 660 -6.35 3.53 26.24
C PHE A 660 -7.10 3.29 24.93
N LYS A 661 -6.34 3.08 23.86
CA LYS A 661 -6.87 2.72 22.54
C LYS A 661 -5.98 1.68 21.88
N THR A 662 -6.60 0.67 21.29
CA THR A 662 -5.93 -0.26 20.39
C THR A 662 -6.68 -0.44 19.10
N PHE A 663 -5.94 -0.49 17.99
CA PHE A 663 -6.49 -0.73 16.66
C PHE A 663 -5.75 -1.88 15.97
N TYR A 664 -6.50 -2.91 15.62
CA TYR A 664 -6.04 -4.10 14.93
C TYR A 664 -6.73 -4.24 13.58
N GLU A 665 -5.95 -4.27 12.49
CA GLU A 665 -6.46 -4.59 11.16
C GLU A 665 -5.82 -5.89 10.68
N LEU A 666 -6.63 -6.84 10.25
CA LEU A 666 -6.26 -8.12 9.70
C LEU A 666 -6.57 -8.13 8.20
N PRO A 667 -5.57 -7.88 7.33
CA PRO A 667 -5.73 -8.05 5.90
C PRO A 667 -5.71 -9.53 5.52
N TYR A 668 -6.63 -9.95 4.68
CA TYR A 668 -6.64 -11.29 4.09
C TYR A 668 -6.02 -11.24 2.68
N LEU A 669 -5.38 -12.34 2.30
CA LEU A 669 -4.83 -12.51 0.95
C LEU A 669 -5.90 -12.50 -0.15
N SER A 670 -7.17 -12.65 0.21
CA SER A 670 -8.31 -12.50 -0.70
C SER A 670 -8.61 -11.04 -1.08
N GLY A 671 -8.01 -10.06 -0.41
CA GLY A 671 -8.30 -8.63 -0.56
C GLY A 671 -9.30 -8.08 0.48
N GLN A 672 -9.94 -8.96 1.24
CA GLN A 672 -10.83 -8.60 2.35
C GLN A 672 -10.02 -8.12 3.56
N LYS A 673 -10.68 -7.44 4.48
CA LYS A 673 -10.06 -7.02 5.75
C LYS A 673 -11.07 -7.04 6.89
N SER A 674 -10.59 -7.46 8.06
CA SER A 674 -11.32 -7.31 9.32
C SER A 674 -10.59 -6.30 10.19
N SER A 675 -11.30 -5.45 10.91
CA SER A 675 -10.68 -4.53 11.87
C SER A 675 -11.40 -4.49 13.20
N ILE A 676 -10.63 -4.33 14.26
CA ILE A 676 -11.08 -4.19 15.63
C ILE A 676 -10.53 -2.87 16.16
N LEU A 677 -11.40 -2.03 16.71
CA LEU A 677 -11.04 -0.83 17.46
C LEU A 677 -11.60 -0.97 18.87
N LEU A 678 -10.73 -0.94 19.87
CA LEU A 678 -11.09 -0.90 21.28
C LEU A 678 -10.62 0.42 21.86
N GLN A 679 -11.51 1.16 22.51
CA GLN A 679 -11.19 2.38 23.23
C GLN A 679 -11.79 2.31 24.63
N THR A 680 -11.00 2.66 25.63
CA THR A 680 -11.42 2.69 27.03
C THR A 680 -10.91 3.96 27.68
N GLY A 681 -11.67 4.50 28.61
CA GLY A 681 -11.24 5.64 29.41
C GLY A 681 -11.83 5.56 30.80
N ILE A 682 -11.05 5.93 31.79
CA ILE A 682 -11.50 6.04 33.18
C ILE A 682 -11.03 7.40 33.70
N ALA A 683 -11.95 8.12 34.36
CA ALA A 683 -11.69 9.38 35.02
C ALA A 683 -12.10 9.26 36.50
N PHE A 684 -11.25 9.76 37.39
CA PHE A 684 -11.44 9.69 38.85
C PHE A 684 -11.37 11.09 39.43
N GLY A 685 -12.19 11.38 40.45
CA GLY A 685 -12.25 12.69 41.12
C GLY A 685 -13.30 13.61 40.51
N ASP A 686 -13.13 14.92 40.70
CA ASP A 686 -14.13 15.93 40.34
C ASP A 686 -13.99 16.29 38.85
N VAL A 687 -14.73 15.60 37.99
CA VAL A 687 -14.57 15.74 36.53
C VAL A 687 -15.72 16.58 35.96
N PRO A 688 -15.49 17.84 35.54
CA PRO A 688 -16.54 18.62 34.89
C PRO A 688 -16.91 18.02 33.52
N ILE A 689 -18.09 18.38 33.00
CA ILE A 689 -18.64 17.78 31.77
C ILE A 689 -17.73 17.97 30.55
N THR A 690 -16.95 19.06 30.52
CA THR A 690 -15.96 19.32 29.47
C THR A 690 -14.90 18.22 29.37
N HIS A 691 -14.64 17.51 30.48
CA HIS A 691 -13.62 16.47 30.61
C HIS A 691 -14.18 15.05 30.80
N LEU A 692 -15.52 14.88 30.86
CA LEU A 692 -16.15 13.56 30.76
C LEU A 692 -15.91 12.93 29.37
N TYR A 693 -16.40 11.71 29.16
CA TYR A 693 -16.31 11.02 27.88
C TYR A 693 -17.65 11.02 27.16
N SER A 694 -17.67 11.48 25.91
CA SER A 694 -18.73 11.24 24.94
C SER A 694 -18.18 10.37 23.81
N ILE A 695 -18.79 9.21 23.56
CA ILE A 695 -18.27 8.19 22.62
C ILE A 695 -18.65 8.54 21.18
N VAL A 696 -18.14 9.68 20.69
CA VAL A 696 -18.18 10.13 19.29
C VAL A 696 -19.57 9.94 18.62
N PRO A 697 -20.68 10.47 19.19
CA PRO A 697 -22.01 10.38 18.60
C PRO A 697 -22.09 11.09 17.24
N ASN A 698 -22.97 10.66 16.33
CA ASN A 698 -23.13 11.26 15.00
C ASN A 698 -24.58 11.28 14.48
N ASN A 699 -25.56 11.42 15.36
CA ASN A 699 -26.96 11.50 14.97
C ASN A 699 -27.66 12.77 15.44
N LEU A 700 -28.58 13.27 14.61
CA LEU A 700 -29.42 14.43 14.89
C LEU A 700 -30.75 13.97 15.49
N ASN A 701 -31.24 14.67 16.51
CA ASN A 701 -32.56 14.43 17.07
C ASN A 701 -33.61 15.29 16.31
N ARG A 702 -34.23 14.72 15.27
CA ARG A 702 -35.24 15.36 14.38
C ARG A 702 -36.31 14.34 14.01
N ASP A 703 -37.57 14.69 13.83
CA ASP A 703 -38.63 13.68 13.68
C ASP A 703 -38.44 12.73 12.48
N ALA A 704 -38.12 13.25 11.30
CA ALA A 704 -38.03 12.43 10.08
C ALA A 704 -36.60 11.94 9.77
N ILE A 705 -36.46 10.68 9.32
CA ILE A 705 -35.15 10.07 8.93
C ILE A 705 -34.40 10.95 7.91
N LEU A 706 -35.10 11.49 6.91
CA LEU A 706 -34.49 12.33 5.86
C LEU A 706 -33.89 13.63 6.42
N GLN A 707 -34.42 14.16 7.52
CA GLN A 707 -33.90 15.36 8.20
C GLN A 707 -32.63 15.05 9.04
N ARG A 708 -32.31 13.78 9.25
CA ARG A 708 -31.12 13.31 9.99
C ARG A 708 -29.97 12.88 9.09
N VAL A 709 -30.15 12.95 7.76
CA VAL A 709 -29.15 12.53 6.78
C VAL A 709 -27.97 13.50 6.81
N THR A 710 -26.84 13.00 7.30
CA THR A 710 -25.58 13.74 7.40
C THR A 710 -24.42 12.88 6.87
N PHE A 711 -23.19 13.36 7.00
CA PHE A 711 -22.01 12.57 6.64
C PHE A 711 -21.69 11.53 7.70
N ALA A 712 -21.39 10.31 7.26
CA ALA A 712 -20.97 9.22 8.14
C ALA A 712 -19.58 9.50 8.76
N GLY A 713 -19.43 9.18 10.03
CA GLY A 713 -18.17 9.24 10.74
C GLY A 713 -17.35 7.97 10.57
N LYS A 714 -16.02 8.07 10.50
CA LYS A 714 -15.16 6.90 10.31
C LYS A 714 -15.29 5.88 11.46
N ASN A 715 -15.30 6.38 12.70
CA ASN A 715 -15.32 5.61 13.93
C ASN A 715 -16.44 6.09 14.89
N SER A 716 -17.45 6.79 14.37
CA SER A 716 -18.52 7.39 15.19
C SER A 716 -19.67 6.41 15.41
N PHE A 717 -20.46 6.60 16.47
CA PHE A 717 -21.73 5.89 16.62
C PHE A 717 -22.81 6.62 15.81
N GLU A 718 -23.29 6.00 14.74
CA GLU A 718 -24.10 6.70 13.72
C GLU A 718 -25.55 6.91 14.14
N THR A 719 -26.04 6.10 15.08
CA THR A 719 -27.42 6.16 15.60
C THR A 719 -27.55 6.91 16.92
N MET A 720 -26.43 7.12 17.62
CA MET A 720 -26.35 7.83 18.91
C MET A 720 -26.50 9.34 18.70
N TYR A 721 -27.42 9.97 19.43
CA TYR A 721 -27.64 11.41 19.35
C TYR A 721 -26.52 12.20 20.04
N PHE A 722 -26.27 13.42 19.55
CA PHE A 722 -25.37 14.34 20.24
C PHE A 722 -25.86 14.63 21.67
N ASN A 723 -24.93 14.64 22.62
CA ASN A 723 -25.17 14.86 24.05
C ASN A 723 -26.11 13.82 24.71
N GLU A 724 -26.39 12.68 24.07
CA GLU A 724 -27.24 11.63 24.66
C GLU A 724 -26.57 10.95 25.85
N PHE A 725 -25.26 10.68 25.74
CA PHE A 725 -24.51 9.95 26.74
C PHE A 725 -23.19 10.64 27.14
N PHE A 726 -22.98 10.76 28.44
CA PHE A 726 -21.69 11.11 29.05
C PHE A 726 -21.34 10.09 30.12
N SER A 727 -20.04 9.85 30.32
CA SER A 727 -19.57 8.88 31.31
C SER A 727 -18.21 9.30 31.85
N ASN A 728 -17.94 9.03 33.13
CA ASN A 728 -16.60 9.17 33.70
C ASN A 728 -15.74 7.92 33.44
N GLN A 729 -16.37 6.78 33.17
CA GLN A 729 -15.71 5.57 32.73
C GLN A 729 -16.44 4.95 31.55
N TYR A 730 -15.69 4.50 30.53
CA TYR A 730 -16.28 3.84 29.37
C TYR A 730 -15.36 2.79 28.75
N ALA A 731 -15.98 1.86 28.05
CA ALA A 731 -15.33 0.94 27.13
C ALA A 731 -16.16 0.84 25.85
N SER A 732 -15.51 0.92 24.70
CA SER A 732 -16.17 0.80 23.39
C SER A 732 -15.39 -0.14 22.48
N LEU A 733 -16.13 -0.98 21.76
CA LEU A 733 -15.62 -1.96 20.82
C LEU A 733 -16.29 -1.76 19.47
N GLN A 734 -15.49 -1.65 18.40
CA GLN A 734 -15.98 -1.60 17.03
C GLN A 734 -15.36 -2.74 16.24
N LEU A 735 -16.22 -3.53 15.60
CA LEU A 735 -15.86 -4.62 14.71
C LEU A 735 -16.30 -4.24 13.29
N LYS A 736 -15.38 -4.33 12.34
CA LYS A 736 -15.69 -4.12 10.91
C LYS A 736 -15.16 -5.27 10.08
N HIS A 737 -15.92 -5.68 9.08
CA HIS A 737 -15.45 -6.58 8.02
C HIS A 737 -15.77 -5.97 6.67
N THR A 738 -14.74 -5.65 5.89
CA THR A 738 -14.86 -5.09 4.54
C THR A 738 -14.61 -6.18 3.51
N PHE A 739 -15.60 -6.37 2.64
CA PHE A 739 -15.55 -7.31 1.53
C PHE A 739 -14.82 -6.75 0.31
N ASN A 740 -14.52 -7.62 -0.64
CA ASN A 740 -13.99 -7.21 -1.94
C ASN A 740 -15.01 -6.35 -2.70
N LYS A 741 -14.51 -5.46 -3.56
CA LYS A 741 -15.36 -4.68 -4.46
C LYS A 741 -16.19 -5.58 -5.36
N ILE A 742 -17.44 -5.19 -5.58
CA ILE A 742 -18.36 -5.88 -6.50
C ILE A 742 -18.58 -4.99 -7.71
N ARG A 743 -18.31 -5.49 -8.93
CA ARG A 743 -18.54 -4.76 -10.17
C ARG A 743 -20.00 -4.91 -10.57
N LEU A 744 -20.81 -3.88 -10.34
CA LEU A 744 -22.24 -3.86 -10.74
C LEU A 744 -22.44 -3.22 -12.12
N GLY A 745 -21.53 -2.35 -12.57
CA GLY A 745 -21.64 -1.67 -13.85
C GLY A 745 -20.39 -0.88 -14.23
N TYR A 746 -20.43 -0.16 -15.35
CA TYR A 746 -19.32 0.68 -15.79
C TYR A 746 -19.07 1.80 -14.77
N LYS A 747 -17.90 1.76 -14.10
CA LYS A 747 -17.48 2.68 -13.02
C LYS A 747 -18.28 2.56 -11.70
N ILE A 748 -19.12 1.54 -11.54
CA ILE A 748 -19.86 1.27 -10.30
C ILE A 748 -19.27 0.02 -9.65
N ASN A 749 -18.40 0.24 -8.67
CA ASN A 749 -17.63 -0.80 -7.98
C ASN A 749 -17.73 -0.65 -6.45
N PRO A 750 -18.93 -0.77 -5.85
CA PRO A 750 -19.13 -0.62 -4.42
C PRO A 750 -18.27 -1.57 -3.61
N GLU A 751 -17.86 -1.09 -2.44
CA GLU A 751 -17.14 -1.83 -1.40
C GLU A 751 -18.05 -1.89 -0.17
N PHE A 752 -18.51 -3.09 0.17
CA PHE A 752 -19.41 -3.31 1.30
C PHE A 752 -18.60 -3.57 2.57
N THR A 753 -18.96 -2.89 3.66
CA THR A 753 -18.46 -3.17 5.01
C THR A 753 -19.64 -3.44 5.92
N VAL A 754 -19.57 -4.52 6.70
CA VAL A 754 -20.49 -4.77 7.81
C VAL A 754 -19.80 -4.30 9.09
N VAL A 755 -20.54 -3.57 9.92
CA VAL A 755 -20.04 -2.95 11.14
C VAL A 755 -20.96 -3.29 12.30
N THR A 756 -20.37 -3.62 13.44
CA THR A 756 -21.05 -3.70 14.73
C THR A 756 -20.24 -2.90 15.74
N ARG A 757 -20.93 -2.04 16.52
CA ARG A 757 -20.34 -1.23 17.57
C ARG A 757 -21.07 -1.46 18.89
N MET A 758 -20.30 -1.45 19.96
CA MET A 758 -20.78 -1.66 21.32
C MET A 758 -20.08 -0.67 22.24
N ALA A 759 -20.80 -0.14 23.22
CA ALA A 759 -20.24 0.74 24.23
C ALA A 759 -20.90 0.51 25.59
N PHE A 760 -20.10 0.54 26.65
CA PHE A 760 -20.54 0.53 28.03
C PHE A 760 -19.93 1.74 28.74
N GLY A 761 -20.65 2.34 29.66
CA GLY A 761 -20.13 3.42 30.47
C GLY A 761 -21.03 3.73 31.64
N SER A 762 -20.48 4.35 32.67
CA SER A 762 -21.25 4.79 33.82
C SER A 762 -20.77 6.16 34.27
N ASN A 763 -21.52 6.78 35.18
CA ASN A 763 -21.08 7.94 35.92
C ASN A 763 -21.48 7.76 37.39
N LYS A 764 -20.57 8.07 38.32
CA LYS A 764 -20.83 7.84 39.75
C LYS A 764 -21.49 9.04 40.44
N ASP A 765 -21.27 10.24 39.95
CA ASP A 765 -21.62 11.50 40.63
C ASP A 765 -22.48 12.43 39.74
N ASP A 766 -23.56 11.90 39.17
CA ASP A 766 -24.42 12.65 38.22
C ASP A 766 -25.03 13.93 38.83
N ASN A 767 -25.23 13.98 40.16
CA ASN A 767 -25.87 15.11 40.84
C ASN A 767 -25.00 16.39 40.87
N GLN A 768 -23.75 16.33 40.45
CA GLN A 768 -22.85 17.50 40.41
C GLN A 768 -23.01 18.33 39.13
N HIS A 769 -23.73 17.83 38.12
CA HIS A 769 -23.88 18.47 36.82
C HIS A 769 -25.28 19.08 36.66
N LEU A 770 -25.38 20.41 36.73
CA LEU A 770 -26.64 21.14 36.56
C LEU A 770 -26.69 21.85 35.20
N GLY A 771 -27.90 22.05 34.66
CA GLY A 771 -28.15 22.77 33.40
C GLY A 771 -28.18 21.90 32.13
N ILE A 772 -27.72 20.64 32.22
CA ILE A 772 -27.72 19.69 31.10
C ILE A 772 -28.23 18.31 31.52
N SER A 773 -29.18 17.76 30.77
CA SER A 773 -29.69 16.40 30.96
C SER A 773 -28.99 15.44 30.01
N TYR A 774 -28.51 14.32 30.53
CA TYR A 774 -27.88 13.25 29.76
C TYR A 774 -28.06 11.90 30.44
N ASN A 775 -27.80 10.82 29.70
CA ASN A 775 -27.85 9.45 30.20
C ASN A 775 -26.44 8.84 30.34
N THR A 776 -26.33 7.72 31.05
CA THR A 776 -25.15 6.84 31.05
C THR A 776 -25.44 5.57 30.24
N MET A 777 -24.40 4.83 29.82
CA MET A 777 -24.52 3.60 29.01
C MET A 777 -24.28 2.34 29.85
N GLU A 778 -24.92 2.25 31.01
CA GLU A 778 -24.68 1.20 32.00
C GLU A 778 -25.11 -0.18 31.49
N ASP A 779 -26.26 -0.24 30.81
CA ASP A 779 -26.80 -1.49 30.25
C ASP A 779 -26.18 -1.86 28.88
N GLY A 780 -25.32 -1.00 28.34
CA GLY A 780 -24.66 -1.17 27.06
C GLY A 780 -25.46 -0.63 25.86
N PHE A 781 -24.80 0.18 25.04
CA PHE A 781 -25.29 0.68 23.75
C PHE A 781 -24.79 -0.21 22.61
N PHE A 782 -25.68 -0.63 21.72
CA PHE A 782 -25.36 -1.49 20.58
C PHE A 782 -25.92 -0.93 19.27
N GLU A 783 -25.10 -0.89 18.23
CA GLU A 783 -25.54 -0.62 16.86
C GLU A 783 -24.86 -1.54 15.85
N SER A 784 -25.56 -1.85 14.77
CA SER A 784 -24.99 -2.55 13.63
C SER A 784 -25.46 -1.92 12.33
N GLY A 785 -24.63 -2.02 11.29
CA GLY A 785 -24.89 -1.36 10.02
C GLY A 785 -24.09 -1.89 8.86
N ILE A 786 -24.46 -1.42 7.67
CA ILE A 786 -23.82 -1.72 6.41
C ILE A 786 -23.36 -0.39 5.80
N GLU A 787 -22.08 -0.32 5.47
CA GLU A 787 -21.49 0.78 4.71
C GLU A 787 -21.30 0.31 3.26
N CYS A 788 -22.03 0.91 2.32
CA CYS A 788 -21.83 0.74 0.88
C CYS A 788 -20.99 1.91 0.36
N ASN A 789 -19.67 1.75 0.44
CA ASN A 789 -18.73 2.81 0.09
C ASN A 789 -18.36 2.76 -1.41
N LYS A 790 -17.91 3.90 -1.96
CA LYS A 790 -17.35 4.00 -3.34
C LYS A 790 -18.32 3.54 -4.44
N ILE A 791 -19.61 3.81 -4.30
CA ILE A 791 -20.64 3.51 -5.31
C ILE A 791 -20.32 4.23 -6.62
N TYR A 792 -20.15 5.56 -6.55
CA TYR A 792 -19.82 6.40 -7.72
C TYR A 792 -18.97 7.60 -7.30
N LYS A 793 -17.80 7.78 -7.96
CA LYS A 793 -16.86 8.89 -7.69
C LYS A 793 -16.51 9.11 -6.21
N GLY A 794 -16.47 8.03 -5.42
CA GLY A 794 -16.16 8.08 -3.99
C GLY A 794 -17.36 8.24 -3.06
N ILE A 795 -18.53 8.63 -3.58
CA ILE A 795 -19.77 8.71 -2.80
C ILE A 795 -20.25 7.30 -2.43
N GLY A 796 -20.74 7.15 -1.21
CA GLY A 796 -21.35 5.94 -0.68
C GLY A 796 -22.57 6.23 0.18
N LEU A 797 -23.30 5.17 0.51
CA LEU A 797 -24.47 5.20 1.38
C LEU A 797 -24.21 4.27 2.57
N VAL A 798 -24.61 4.73 3.75
CA VAL A 798 -24.37 4.04 5.01
C VAL A 798 -25.67 3.97 5.77
N ALA A 799 -25.99 2.80 6.32
CA ALA A 799 -27.19 2.59 7.12
C ALA A 799 -26.83 1.83 8.41
N PHE A 800 -27.33 2.32 9.54
CA PHE A 800 -27.16 1.71 10.87
C PHE A 800 -28.49 1.62 11.61
N TYR A 801 -28.56 0.66 12.54
CA TYR A 801 -29.70 0.43 13.43
C TYR A 801 -29.20 0.25 14.87
N ARG A 802 -29.77 0.97 15.83
CA ARG A 802 -29.54 0.76 17.29
C ARG A 802 -30.51 -0.26 17.84
N TYR A 803 -30.03 -1.12 18.74
CA TYR A 803 -30.82 -2.16 19.39
C TYR A 803 -30.32 -2.42 20.81
N GLY A 804 -31.09 -3.19 21.58
CA GLY A 804 -30.77 -3.52 22.97
C GLY A 804 -31.41 -2.56 23.98
N PRO A 805 -30.82 -2.40 25.17
CA PRO A 805 -31.43 -1.66 26.28
C PRO A 805 -31.78 -0.21 25.96
N TYR A 806 -30.92 0.46 25.18
CA TYR A 806 -31.16 1.81 24.69
C TYR A 806 -31.89 1.83 23.35
N GLN A 807 -32.76 0.89 23.01
CA GLN A 807 -33.61 1.04 21.82
C GLN A 807 -34.73 2.07 22.09
N LEU A 808 -34.96 2.98 21.15
CA LEU A 808 -36.04 3.98 21.23
C LEU A 808 -37.38 3.37 20.84
N ALA A 809 -38.48 3.93 21.36
CA ALA A 809 -39.82 3.39 21.18
C ALA A 809 -40.25 3.30 19.71
N ASN A 810 -39.96 4.33 18.90
CA ASN A 810 -40.32 4.32 17.48
C ASN A 810 -39.21 3.66 16.66
N PHE A 811 -39.61 2.81 15.71
CA PHE A 811 -38.68 2.11 14.82
C PHE A 811 -37.78 3.09 14.04
N ASP A 812 -38.36 4.15 13.48
CA ASP A 812 -37.66 5.15 12.69
C ASP A 812 -36.60 5.91 13.49
N ASP A 813 -36.80 6.03 14.81
CA ASP A 813 -35.85 6.70 15.70
C ASP A 813 -34.53 5.94 15.85
N ASN A 814 -34.58 4.63 15.58
CA ASN A 814 -33.44 3.74 15.72
C ASN A 814 -32.59 3.63 14.45
N ILE A 815 -33.02 4.23 13.34
CA ILE A 815 -32.34 4.17 12.04
C ILE A 815 -31.48 5.41 11.80
N ALA A 816 -30.27 5.20 11.31
CA ALA A 816 -29.42 6.26 10.77
C ALA A 816 -29.05 5.97 9.32
N ILE A 817 -29.46 6.86 8.40
CA ILE A 817 -29.03 6.85 7.00
C ILE A 817 -28.07 8.01 6.79
N LYS A 818 -26.89 7.73 6.25
CA LYS A 818 -25.80 8.70 6.08
C LYS A 818 -25.16 8.60 4.70
N VAL A 819 -24.52 9.68 4.29
CA VAL A 819 -23.69 9.74 3.07
C VAL A 819 -22.23 9.57 3.47
N SER A 820 -21.49 8.70 2.79
CA SER A 820 -20.03 8.61 2.94
C SER A 820 -19.32 9.16 1.71
N TYR A 821 -18.12 9.71 1.91
CA TYR A 821 -17.26 10.13 0.82
C TYR A 821 -15.84 9.63 1.01
N TYR A 822 -15.33 8.93 0.00
CA TYR A 822 -13.97 8.43 -0.05
C TYR A 822 -13.18 9.16 -1.13
N LEU A 823 -12.27 10.04 -0.71
CA LEU A 823 -11.30 10.67 -1.60
C LEU A 823 -10.07 9.78 -1.72
N ASP A 824 -9.84 9.24 -2.92
CA ASP A 824 -8.60 8.54 -3.28
C ASP A 824 -7.76 9.48 -4.15
N LEU A 825 -6.70 10.06 -3.57
CA LEU A 825 -5.77 10.92 -4.31
C LEU A 825 -4.72 10.12 -5.10
N GLY A 826 -4.76 8.78 -5.04
CA GLY A 826 -3.89 7.91 -5.82
C GLY A 826 -2.41 8.01 -5.48
N LEU A 827 -2.10 8.32 -4.21
CA LEU A 827 -0.74 8.46 -3.67
C LEU A 827 -0.42 7.40 -2.62
#